data_AF-A0A1F9BD18-F1
#
_entry.id   AF-A0A1F9BD18-F1
#
_cell.length_a   1.000
_cell.length_b   1.000
_cell.length_c   1.000
_cell.angle_alpha   90.00
_cell.angle_beta   90.00
_cell.angle_gamma   90.00
#
_symmetry.space_group_name_H-M   'P 1'
#
loop_
_entity.id
_entity.type
_entity.pdbx_description
1 polymer ?
#
loop_
_entity_poly.entity_id
_entity_poly.type
_entity_poly.pdbx_seq_one_letter_code
_entity_poly.pdbx_strand_id
1 'polypeptide(L)'
;MEKIDLINDVDGNTRSLTEAESKKLLNTYGVPVVEETVAPTIEEAIIQASIIGFPVVLKGLGTKLTHKTERGLVKLNLRSAEDVKSACLDIQKSAGADLEGFLLQPQILGKREFVAGLFRDEQFGPVVMFGLGGVFTEALGDVVFRIAPFNKIQAKDMMEEILSRKLLGSFRGEAPADKNQLINVLLGLSRLGVERPEIKEVDINPLLIAPDGHVTAVDALVVISKDNASVDNDLGEERTPQEIKAINAALDTMIHAKSIAVIGAMRPRAKGFRGMFGCIKDFGFPGKLYPINPKAQEIDGVKTYPSLVSLPKPVDLVVIAVPAPFVPDALRDCVASGNKNVHIFSSGFKETGEEEGMKLQAEIEKIAAEGHLNVIGPNCMGFYVPKSRILTWIGAPEKSGPVSFVSQSGGHAQDFINYASVHFGIYFNKVISYGNALTLDSTDFLEYLANDDETKIIAMYLEGVKSGRKLLELITKINRKKPVIILKAGLTESGARAVSSHTGSMAGGEKIWNAVFKQSGAVRVSSLEEMAEVTSVFLNLGKSEGRRVAVIGTGGGIGVAAADSCAQAGLDLTVLPDEVTKKLREFIPPAGNMIRNPIDAHILFFELEALGKTLALLSDGYIDMFIISLHIEWLYNFDNGAHIENIATYLAQTARKHAKGKPLVVVWRQYQPDPKYKKRRILLEQILLKAGIPVYDGLPRAVFALSKLAEYHEFQRKQIDDKKKCCAGKKC
;
A
#
# COMPACT_ATOMS: atom_id res chain seq x y z
N MET A 1 -16.68 -31.26 18.02
CA MET A 1 -15.41 -30.66 18.44
C MET A 1 -15.74 -29.75 19.61
N GLU A 2 -15.33 -30.11 20.83
CA GLU A 2 -15.61 -29.30 22.01
C GLU A 2 -14.99 -27.91 21.83
N LYS A 3 -15.79 -26.85 22.00
CA LYS A 3 -15.27 -25.49 22.10
C LYS A 3 -14.38 -25.46 23.35
N ILE A 4 -13.07 -25.39 23.19
CA ILE A 4 -12.20 -24.96 24.28
C ILE A 4 -12.67 -23.54 24.63
N ASP A 5 -13.27 -23.39 25.80
CA ASP A 5 -13.73 -22.11 26.30
C ASP A 5 -12.54 -21.38 26.92
N LEU A 6 -11.84 -20.60 26.09
CA LEU A 6 -10.58 -19.94 26.42
C LEU A 6 -10.77 -18.75 27.40
N ILE A 7 -12.02 -18.34 27.65
CA ILE A 7 -12.35 -17.06 28.30
C ILE A 7 -12.76 -17.23 29.77
N ASN A 8 -13.31 -18.38 30.17
CA ASN A 8 -13.91 -18.55 31.50
C ASN A 8 -12.90 -18.53 32.68
N ASP A 9 -11.60 -18.74 32.42
CA ASP A 9 -10.54 -18.82 33.44
C ASP A 9 -9.48 -17.69 33.32
N VAL A 10 -9.85 -16.50 32.83
CA VAL A 10 -8.91 -15.37 32.73
C VAL A 10 -9.00 -14.49 34.00
N ASP A 11 -8.13 -14.75 34.97
CA ASP A 11 -7.84 -13.85 36.10
C ASP A 11 -6.99 -12.67 35.61
N GLY A 12 -7.62 -11.51 35.37
CA GLY A 12 -6.98 -10.31 34.81
C GLY A 12 -7.39 -10.01 33.35
N ASN A 13 -6.71 -9.04 32.72
CA ASN A 13 -7.05 -8.61 31.35
C ASN A 13 -6.32 -9.38 30.24
N THR A 14 -5.20 -10.05 30.56
CA THR A 14 -4.38 -10.82 29.63
C THR A 14 -3.89 -12.11 30.31
N ARG A 15 -3.97 -13.25 29.61
CA ARG A 15 -3.49 -14.56 30.08
C ARG A 15 -2.66 -15.24 28.99
N SER A 16 -1.52 -15.80 29.36
CA SER A 16 -0.76 -16.71 28.51
C SER A 16 -1.22 -18.14 28.73
N LEU A 17 -1.46 -18.89 27.66
CA LEU A 17 -1.66 -20.34 27.73
C LEU A 17 -0.33 -21.02 28.07
N THR A 18 -0.39 -22.18 28.71
CA THR A 18 0.78 -23.05 28.81
C THR A 18 1.22 -23.51 27.42
N GLU A 19 2.46 -23.98 27.29
CA GLU A 19 2.98 -24.46 26.00
C GLU A 19 2.15 -25.65 25.46
N ALA A 20 1.71 -26.55 26.34
CA ALA A 20 0.85 -27.68 25.99
C ALA A 20 -0.55 -27.26 25.53
N GLU A 21 -1.18 -26.32 26.22
CA GLU A 21 -2.46 -25.75 25.78
C GLU A 21 -2.31 -25.02 24.44
N SER A 22 -1.22 -24.27 24.26
CA SER A 22 -0.90 -23.54 23.03
C SER A 22 -0.76 -24.51 21.85
N LYS A 23 0.07 -25.55 21.98
CA LYS A 23 0.26 -26.57 20.93
C LYS A 23 -1.02 -27.34 20.65
N LYS A 24 -1.79 -27.72 21.68
CA LYS A 24 -3.08 -28.39 21.50
C LYS A 24 -4.05 -27.53 20.69
N LEU A 25 -4.16 -26.24 21.00
CA LEU A 25 -4.97 -25.30 20.22
C LEU A 25 -4.47 -25.20 18.78
N LEU A 26 -3.18 -24.95 18.56
CA LEU A 26 -2.59 -24.79 17.23
C LEU A 26 -2.75 -26.04 16.36
N ASN A 27 -2.66 -27.23 16.96
CA ASN A 27 -2.90 -28.50 16.26
C ASN A 27 -4.33 -28.60 15.70
N THR A 28 -5.34 -28.10 16.41
CA THR A 28 -6.73 -28.04 15.88
C THR A 28 -6.87 -27.13 14.66
N TYR A 29 -5.93 -26.19 14.46
CA TYR A 29 -5.85 -25.33 13.29
C TYR A 29 -4.89 -25.85 12.20
N GLY A 30 -4.34 -27.06 12.38
CA GLY A 30 -3.50 -27.74 11.38
C GLY A 30 -2.02 -27.34 11.42
N VAL A 31 -1.56 -26.75 12.53
CA VAL A 31 -0.13 -26.57 12.80
C VAL A 31 0.44 -27.89 13.29
N PRO A 32 1.43 -28.51 12.61
CA PRO A 32 2.08 -29.71 13.11
C PRO A 32 2.89 -29.35 14.35
N VAL A 33 2.54 -29.93 15.50
CA VAL A 33 3.22 -29.73 16.78
C VAL A 33 3.92 -31.02 17.20
N VAL A 34 5.03 -30.89 17.91
CA VAL A 34 5.68 -32.04 18.52
C VAL A 34 4.77 -32.66 19.58
N GLU A 35 4.71 -34.00 19.61
CA GLU A 35 4.02 -34.71 20.67
C GLU A 35 4.78 -34.54 21.98
N GLU A 36 4.06 -34.17 23.03
CA GLU A 36 4.65 -33.91 24.33
C GLU A 36 3.78 -34.44 25.45
N THR A 37 4.41 -34.73 26.59
CA THR A 37 3.74 -35.24 27.78
C THR A 37 4.09 -34.39 28.98
N VAL A 38 3.07 -34.00 29.74
CA VAL A 38 3.23 -33.30 31.01
C VAL A 38 3.58 -34.32 32.10
N ALA A 39 4.64 -34.05 32.85
CA ALA A 39 5.06 -34.84 33.99
C ALA A 39 5.13 -33.94 35.24
N PRO A 40 4.15 -34.06 36.17
CA PRO A 40 4.14 -33.33 37.43
C PRO A 40 5.34 -33.61 38.35
N THR A 41 5.94 -34.80 38.26
CA THR A 41 7.02 -35.26 39.15
C THR A 41 8.26 -35.70 38.37
N ILE A 42 9.42 -35.78 39.07
CA ILE A 42 10.68 -36.25 38.47
C ILE A 42 10.55 -37.72 38.07
N GLU A 43 9.90 -38.53 38.91
CA GLU A 43 9.66 -39.95 38.68
C GLU A 43 8.82 -40.16 37.41
N GLU A 44 7.75 -39.39 37.25
CA GLU A 44 6.93 -39.42 36.04
C GLU A 44 7.72 -38.93 34.83
N ALA A 45 8.56 -37.89 34.95
CA ALA A 45 9.39 -37.41 33.85
C ALA A 45 10.33 -38.50 33.33
N ILE A 46 10.93 -39.29 34.20
CA ILE A 46 11.81 -40.42 33.84
C ILE A 46 11.04 -41.54 33.15
N ILE A 47 9.84 -41.87 33.67
CA ILE A 47 8.98 -42.89 33.06
C ILE A 47 8.56 -42.46 31.65
N GLN A 48 8.08 -41.23 31.50
CA GLN A 48 7.66 -40.70 30.20
C GLN A 48 8.82 -40.59 29.21
N ALA A 49 10.02 -40.17 29.65
CA ALA A 49 11.21 -40.14 28.80
C ALA A 49 11.55 -41.54 28.24
N SER A 50 11.38 -42.57 29.06
CA SER A 50 11.63 -43.96 28.66
C SER A 50 10.59 -44.47 27.66
N ILE A 51 9.35 -44.01 27.74
CA ILE A 51 8.27 -44.32 26.79
C ILE A 51 8.50 -43.61 25.45
N ILE A 52 8.83 -42.31 25.49
CA ILE A 52 9.11 -41.50 24.29
C ILE A 52 10.34 -42.02 23.54
N GLY A 53 11.36 -42.45 24.28
CA GLY A 53 12.65 -42.88 23.75
C GLY A 53 13.65 -41.74 23.61
N PHE A 54 14.92 -42.05 23.87
CA PHE A 54 16.01 -41.07 23.88
C PHE A 54 16.59 -40.80 22.46
N PRO A 55 17.09 -39.58 22.17
CA PRO A 55 17.18 -38.45 23.09
C PRO A 55 15.88 -37.65 23.22
N VAL A 56 15.62 -37.14 24.44
CA VAL A 56 14.46 -36.29 24.74
C VAL A 56 14.89 -34.86 25.08
N VAL A 57 13.92 -33.96 25.04
CA VAL A 57 13.99 -32.58 25.53
C VAL A 57 13.10 -32.47 26.76
N LEU A 58 13.62 -31.83 27.81
CA LEU A 58 12.88 -31.52 29.03
C LEU A 58 12.76 -30.00 29.16
N LYS A 59 11.54 -29.50 29.37
CA LYS A 59 11.26 -28.09 29.63
C LYS A 59 10.54 -27.91 30.97
N GLY A 60 10.78 -26.80 31.65
CA GLY A 60 9.97 -26.38 32.80
C GLY A 60 8.57 -25.93 32.35
N LEU A 61 7.54 -26.42 33.03
CA LEU A 61 6.14 -26.04 32.84
C LEU A 61 5.67 -25.14 33.98
N GLY A 62 5.05 -24.02 33.65
CA GLY A 62 4.44 -23.12 34.61
C GLY A 62 3.82 -21.91 33.92
N THR A 63 2.64 -21.48 34.36
CA THR A 63 1.89 -20.35 33.78
C THR A 63 2.63 -19.01 33.90
N LYS A 64 3.49 -18.88 34.92
CA LYS A 64 4.31 -17.68 35.19
C LYS A 64 5.74 -17.77 34.63
N LEU A 65 6.11 -18.90 34.01
CA LEU A 65 7.45 -19.13 33.48
C LEU A 65 7.56 -18.62 32.03
N THR A 66 7.82 -17.32 31.88
CA THR A 66 8.21 -16.69 30.60
C THR A 66 9.74 -16.70 30.41
N HIS A 67 10.23 -16.67 29.17
CA HIS A 67 11.67 -16.65 28.81
C HIS A 67 12.48 -17.87 29.32
N LYS A 68 11.98 -19.09 29.02
CA LYS A 68 12.50 -20.37 29.52
C LYS A 68 13.97 -20.64 29.16
N THR A 69 14.37 -20.37 27.92
CA THR A 69 15.72 -20.67 27.42
C THR A 69 16.79 -19.85 28.15
N GLU A 70 16.54 -18.56 28.39
CA GLU A 70 17.45 -17.65 29.09
C GLU A 70 17.64 -18.00 30.57
N ARG A 71 16.60 -18.61 31.18
CA ARG A 71 16.63 -19.11 32.56
C ARG A 71 17.16 -20.54 32.69
N GLY A 72 17.62 -21.14 31.58
CA GLY A 72 18.13 -22.52 31.56
C GLY A 72 17.05 -23.58 31.85
N LEU A 73 15.77 -23.24 31.62
CA LEU A 73 14.61 -24.10 31.86
C LEU A 73 14.32 -25.05 30.69
N VAL A 74 15.19 -25.10 29.69
CA VAL A 74 15.13 -26.01 28.54
C VAL A 74 16.42 -26.82 28.49
N LYS A 75 16.31 -28.14 28.58
CA LYS A 75 17.42 -29.09 28.59
C LYS A 75 17.28 -30.01 27.38
N LEU A 76 18.22 -29.88 26.44
CA LEU A 76 18.20 -30.57 25.15
C LEU A 76 19.09 -31.82 25.17
N ASN A 77 18.86 -32.74 24.23
CA ASN A 77 19.73 -33.90 23.98
C ASN A 77 19.99 -34.75 25.24
N LEU A 78 18.94 -35.03 26.04
CA LEU A 78 19.02 -35.92 27.19
C LEU A 78 18.97 -37.36 26.71
N ARG A 79 20.01 -38.15 26.99
CA ARG A 79 20.24 -39.47 26.37
C ARG A 79 19.96 -40.64 27.32
N SER A 80 19.66 -40.36 28.58
CA SER A 80 19.43 -41.38 29.60
C SER A 80 18.43 -40.91 30.66
N ALA A 81 17.89 -41.85 31.43
CA ALA A 81 17.06 -41.55 32.59
C ALA A 81 17.79 -40.70 33.64
N GLU A 82 19.10 -40.90 33.79
CA GLU A 82 19.94 -40.12 34.71
C GLU A 82 20.11 -38.67 34.22
N ASP A 83 20.28 -38.48 32.90
CA ASP A 83 20.32 -37.15 32.29
C ASP A 83 19.02 -36.39 32.56
N VAL A 84 17.87 -37.06 32.41
CA VAL A 84 16.55 -36.48 32.69
C VAL A 84 16.41 -36.13 34.16
N LYS A 85 16.80 -37.01 35.07
CA LYS A 85 16.77 -36.75 36.51
C LYS A 85 17.60 -35.52 36.90
N SER A 86 18.84 -35.45 36.40
CA SER A 86 19.73 -34.32 36.62
C SER A 86 19.13 -33.02 36.06
N ALA A 87 18.56 -33.09 34.85
CA ALA A 87 17.90 -31.95 34.21
C ALA A 87 16.66 -31.47 34.99
N CYS A 88 15.85 -32.38 35.55
CA CYS A 88 14.70 -32.03 36.39
C CYS A 88 15.13 -31.26 37.65
N LEU A 89 16.18 -31.74 38.34
CA LEU A 89 16.71 -31.08 39.53
C LEU A 89 17.27 -29.69 39.22
N ASP A 90 17.98 -29.55 38.10
CA ASP A 90 18.46 -28.26 37.62
C ASP A 90 17.31 -27.29 37.35
N ILE A 91 16.28 -27.74 36.64
CA ILE A 91 15.10 -26.92 36.30
C ILE A 91 14.35 -26.51 37.58
N GLN A 92 14.13 -27.43 38.53
CA GLN A 92 13.53 -27.12 39.83
C GLN A 92 14.30 -26.04 40.59
N LYS A 93 15.63 -26.16 40.60
CA LYS A 93 16.49 -25.17 41.26
C LYS A 93 16.39 -23.80 40.59
N SER A 94 16.34 -23.74 39.25
CA SER A 94 16.26 -22.50 38.50
C SER A 94 14.87 -21.86 38.51
N ALA A 95 13.80 -22.64 38.45
CA ALA A 95 12.42 -22.16 38.39
C ALA A 95 11.82 -21.82 39.75
N GLY A 96 12.29 -22.44 40.84
CA GLY A 96 11.81 -22.18 42.19
C GLY A 96 10.32 -22.50 42.36
N ALA A 97 9.59 -21.61 43.05
CA ALA A 97 8.17 -21.80 43.37
C ALA A 97 7.22 -21.65 42.17
N ASP A 98 7.71 -21.19 41.02
CA ASP A 98 6.91 -20.98 39.81
C ASP A 98 6.83 -22.24 38.92
N LEU A 99 7.49 -23.34 39.30
CA LEU A 99 7.43 -24.61 38.56
C LEU A 99 6.18 -25.40 38.93
N GLU A 100 5.33 -25.66 37.95
CA GLU A 100 4.11 -26.47 38.09
C GLU A 100 4.35 -27.93 37.65
N GLY A 101 5.38 -28.18 36.84
CA GLY A 101 5.78 -29.52 36.41
C GLY A 101 6.84 -29.49 35.31
N PHE A 102 6.99 -30.60 34.60
CA PHE A 102 7.89 -30.74 33.46
C PHE A 102 7.12 -31.07 32.19
N LEU A 103 7.69 -30.67 31.06
CA LEU A 103 7.18 -30.99 29.74
C LEU A 103 8.25 -31.78 28.99
N LEU A 104 7.92 -33.01 28.60
CA LEU A 104 8.82 -33.89 27.85
C LEU A 104 8.37 -34.04 26.42
N GLN A 105 9.32 -33.99 25.50
CA GLN A 105 9.10 -34.20 24.08
C GLN A 105 10.32 -34.91 23.45
N PRO A 106 10.15 -35.63 22.33
CA PRO A 106 11.28 -36.16 21.58
C PRO A 106 12.17 -35.02 21.05
N GLN A 107 13.48 -35.27 20.96
CA GLN A 107 14.39 -34.34 20.31
C GLN A 107 14.18 -34.39 18.80
N ILE A 108 13.48 -33.39 18.25
CA ILE A 108 13.41 -33.18 16.81
C ILE A 108 14.79 -32.78 16.30
N LEU A 109 15.29 -33.51 15.30
CA LEU A 109 16.52 -33.19 14.58
C LEU A 109 16.18 -32.22 13.45
N GLY A 110 16.96 -31.17 13.29
CA GLY A 110 16.82 -30.20 12.21
C GLY A 110 17.78 -29.04 12.42
N LYS A 111 18.39 -28.54 11.35
CA LYS A 111 19.31 -27.38 11.40
C LYS A 111 18.70 -26.10 10.85
N ARG A 112 17.47 -26.20 10.35
CA ARG A 112 16.73 -25.11 9.70
C ARG A 112 15.55 -24.75 10.57
N GLU A 113 15.55 -23.52 11.06
CA GLU A 113 14.54 -22.97 11.95
C GLU A 113 13.84 -21.81 11.24
N PHE A 114 12.52 -21.88 11.19
CA PHE A 114 11.64 -20.79 10.75
C PHE A 114 10.82 -20.30 11.94
N VAL A 115 10.19 -19.14 11.78
CA VAL A 115 9.22 -18.60 12.74
C VAL A 115 7.90 -18.38 12.00
N ALA A 116 6.79 -18.64 12.69
CA ALA A 116 5.49 -18.14 12.28
C ALA A 116 4.76 -17.59 13.50
N GLY A 117 3.92 -16.60 13.29
CA GLY A 117 3.18 -16.00 14.38
C GLY A 117 1.93 -15.30 13.90
N LEU A 118 1.14 -14.86 14.87
CA LEU A 118 -0.07 -14.06 14.68
C LEU A 118 -0.03 -12.96 15.73
N PHE A 119 -0.33 -11.72 15.34
CA PHE A 119 -0.60 -10.65 16.30
C PHE A 119 -1.73 -9.78 15.77
N ARG A 120 -2.24 -8.87 16.59
CA ARG A 120 -3.28 -7.92 16.17
C ARG A 120 -2.71 -6.52 16.00
N ASP A 121 -2.91 -5.98 14.81
CA ASP A 121 -2.66 -4.58 14.48
C ASP A 121 -3.94 -3.76 14.72
N GLU A 122 -3.79 -2.54 15.23
CA GLU A 122 -4.90 -1.65 15.59
C GLU A 122 -5.71 -1.16 14.37
N GLN A 123 -5.14 -1.16 13.16
CA GLN A 123 -5.82 -0.69 11.95
C GLN A 123 -6.27 -1.86 11.06
N PHE A 124 -5.49 -2.93 11.00
CA PHE A 124 -5.68 -4.05 10.07
C PHE A 124 -6.18 -5.34 10.74
N GLY A 125 -6.26 -5.39 12.06
CA GLY A 125 -6.70 -6.57 12.81
C GLY A 125 -5.66 -7.69 12.78
N PRO A 126 -6.05 -8.97 12.61
CA PRO A 126 -5.12 -10.09 12.72
C PRO A 126 -4.10 -10.11 11.57
N VAL A 127 -2.81 -10.14 11.91
CA VAL A 127 -1.67 -10.19 10.99
C VAL A 127 -0.83 -11.44 11.27
N VAL A 128 -0.61 -12.26 10.24
CA VAL A 128 0.25 -13.44 10.31
C VAL A 128 1.65 -13.08 9.83
N MET A 129 2.65 -13.53 10.58
CA MET A 129 4.08 -13.41 10.29
C MET A 129 4.65 -14.75 9.83
N PHE A 130 5.60 -14.73 8.89
CA PHE A 130 6.46 -15.86 8.54
C PHE A 130 7.89 -15.37 8.30
N GLY A 131 8.89 -16.13 8.72
CA GLY A 131 10.27 -15.73 8.51
C GLY A 131 11.32 -16.73 8.96
N LEU A 132 12.57 -16.33 8.87
CA LEU A 132 13.70 -17.09 9.41
C LEU A 132 13.63 -17.09 10.95
N GLY A 133 13.73 -18.27 11.55
CA GLY A 133 13.61 -18.49 13.00
C GLY A 133 14.96 -18.66 13.69
N GLY A 134 14.89 -18.93 14.99
CA GLY A 134 16.07 -19.17 15.83
C GLY A 134 16.77 -17.90 16.30
N VAL A 135 18.01 -18.05 16.80
CA VAL A 135 18.81 -16.95 17.39
C VAL A 135 19.08 -15.77 16.43
N PHE A 136 18.91 -15.97 15.12
CA PHE A 136 19.15 -14.94 14.12
C PHE A 136 17.91 -14.15 13.71
N THR A 137 16.72 -14.50 14.24
CA THR A 137 15.44 -13.86 13.90
C THR A 137 15.49 -12.34 14.10
N GLU A 138 15.90 -11.90 15.29
CA GLU A 138 15.97 -10.48 15.65
C GLU A 138 17.10 -9.75 14.93
N ALA A 139 18.25 -10.42 14.75
CA ALA A 139 19.43 -9.83 14.13
C ALA A 139 19.31 -9.61 12.62
N LEU A 140 18.58 -10.50 11.91
CA LEU A 140 18.44 -10.44 10.44
C LEU A 140 17.13 -9.80 9.99
N GLY A 141 16.07 -9.85 10.81
CA GLY A 141 14.79 -9.22 10.51
C GLY A 141 14.08 -9.75 9.25
N ASP A 142 14.46 -10.95 8.78
CA ASP A 142 13.95 -11.61 7.57
C ASP A 142 12.57 -12.24 7.81
N VAL A 143 11.58 -11.37 7.94
CA VAL A 143 10.18 -11.71 8.19
C VAL A 143 9.26 -10.98 7.22
N VAL A 144 8.17 -11.64 6.84
CA VAL A 144 7.11 -11.11 5.99
C VAL A 144 5.77 -11.26 6.67
N PHE A 145 4.81 -10.40 6.28
CA PHE A 145 3.49 -10.35 6.90
C PHE A 145 2.37 -10.48 5.88
N ARG A 146 1.22 -10.97 6.35
CA ARG A 146 -0.07 -10.91 5.66
C ARG A 146 -1.20 -10.64 6.64
N ILE A 147 -2.09 -9.76 6.25
CA ILE A 147 -3.33 -9.46 6.96
C ILE A 147 -4.32 -10.59 6.69
N ALA A 148 -4.90 -11.16 7.76
CA ALA A 148 -5.87 -12.24 7.67
C ALA A 148 -7.30 -11.70 7.41
N PRO A 149 -8.15 -12.46 6.71
CA PRO A 149 -7.87 -13.75 6.08
C PRO A 149 -7.09 -13.60 4.75
N PHE A 150 -6.24 -14.59 4.43
CA PHE A 150 -5.58 -14.69 3.13
C PHE A 150 -5.63 -16.12 2.56
N ASN A 151 -5.38 -16.24 1.26
CA ASN A 151 -5.51 -17.50 0.53
C ASN A 151 -4.17 -18.27 0.36
N LYS A 152 -4.24 -19.48 -0.20
CA LYS A 152 -3.07 -20.34 -0.46
C LYS A 152 -2.01 -19.67 -1.36
N ILE A 153 -2.41 -18.81 -2.29
CA ILE A 153 -1.48 -18.08 -3.16
C ILE A 153 -0.68 -17.08 -2.34
N GLN A 154 -1.36 -16.31 -1.48
CA GLN A 154 -0.71 -15.34 -0.60
C GLN A 154 0.21 -16.03 0.42
N ALA A 155 -0.18 -17.19 0.97
CA ALA A 155 0.67 -18.01 1.83
C ALA A 155 1.93 -18.51 1.10
N LYS A 156 1.79 -18.91 -0.17
CA LYS A 156 2.92 -19.30 -1.02
C LYS A 156 3.85 -18.12 -1.30
N ASP A 157 3.27 -16.96 -1.61
CA ASP A 157 4.05 -15.75 -1.87
C ASP A 157 4.89 -15.35 -0.65
N MET A 158 4.38 -15.50 0.59
CA MET A 158 5.17 -15.25 1.82
C MET A 158 6.46 -16.07 1.85
N MET A 159 6.41 -17.35 1.47
CA MET A 159 7.60 -18.22 1.45
C MET A 159 8.62 -17.84 0.38
N GLU A 160 8.17 -17.25 -0.74
CA GLU A 160 9.05 -16.85 -1.84
C GLU A 160 9.63 -15.43 -1.63
N GLU A 161 9.11 -14.68 -0.65
CA GLU A 161 9.48 -13.30 -0.34
C GLU A 161 10.61 -13.16 0.70
N ILE A 162 10.73 -14.11 1.63
CA ILE A 162 11.83 -14.11 2.60
C ILE A 162 13.19 -14.20 1.87
N LEU A 163 14.18 -13.45 2.36
CA LEU A 163 15.53 -13.44 1.80
C LEU A 163 16.17 -14.83 1.87
N SER A 164 15.88 -15.55 2.96
CA SER A 164 16.32 -16.91 3.26
C SER A 164 15.54 -18.02 2.56
N ARG A 165 14.67 -17.71 1.58
CA ARG A 165 13.85 -18.70 0.83
C ARG A 165 14.64 -19.90 0.27
N LYS A 166 15.94 -19.75 0.01
CA LYS A 166 16.81 -20.85 -0.44
C LYS A 166 16.89 -21.98 0.60
N LEU A 167 16.70 -21.70 1.89
CA LEU A 167 16.67 -22.69 2.98
C LEU A 167 15.42 -23.57 2.95
N LEU A 168 14.36 -23.16 2.25
CA LEU A 168 13.17 -23.98 2.01
C LEU A 168 13.42 -25.07 0.95
N GLY A 169 14.46 -24.92 0.13
CA GLY A 169 14.90 -25.96 -0.81
C GLY A 169 15.78 -27.01 -0.14
N SER A 170 16.33 -27.93 -0.93
CA SER A 170 17.34 -28.88 -0.44
C SER A 170 18.56 -28.12 0.05
N PHE A 171 19.06 -28.46 1.24
CA PHE A 171 20.17 -27.74 1.86
C PHE A 171 21.08 -28.68 2.64
N ARG A 172 22.38 -28.69 2.31
CA ARG A 172 23.44 -29.46 3.02
C ARG A 172 23.07 -30.94 3.28
N GLY A 173 22.44 -31.61 2.32
CA GLY A 173 22.07 -33.02 2.42
C GLY A 173 20.70 -33.30 3.05
N GLU A 174 20.00 -32.28 3.55
CA GLU A 174 18.62 -32.39 4.00
C GLU A 174 17.63 -32.15 2.84
N ALA A 175 16.48 -32.82 2.89
CA ALA A 175 15.39 -32.69 1.94
C ALA A 175 14.78 -31.28 1.95
N PRO A 176 14.13 -30.85 0.85
CA PRO A 176 13.40 -29.58 0.83
C PRO A 176 12.28 -29.58 1.88
N ALA A 177 11.98 -28.41 2.45
CA ALA A 177 10.88 -28.28 3.40
C ALA A 177 9.55 -28.64 2.73
N ASP A 178 8.65 -29.31 3.46
CA ASP A 178 7.30 -29.55 3.00
C ASP A 178 6.52 -28.22 2.92
N LYS A 179 6.51 -27.64 1.72
CA LYS A 179 5.82 -26.39 1.44
C LYS A 179 4.31 -26.47 1.69
N ASN A 180 3.68 -27.65 1.59
CA ASN A 180 2.24 -27.76 1.88
C ASN A 180 1.98 -27.69 3.38
N GLN A 181 2.83 -28.29 4.22
CA GLN A 181 2.74 -28.16 5.68
C GLN A 181 2.91 -26.70 6.11
N LEU A 182 3.92 -26.00 5.57
CA LEU A 182 4.11 -24.57 5.85
C LEU A 182 2.89 -23.73 5.42
N ILE A 183 2.32 -23.98 4.24
CA ILE A 183 1.09 -23.31 3.79
C ILE A 183 -0.05 -23.58 4.77
N ASN A 184 -0.23 -24.82 5.23
CA ASN A 184 -1.30 -25.17 6.15
C ASN A 184 -1.12 -24.49 7.51
N VAL A 185 0.12 -24.37 8.01
CA VAL A 185 0.44 -23.58 9.22
C VAL A 185 -0.03 -22.13 9.05
N LEU A 186 0.37 -21.47 7.96
CA LEU A 186 0.02 -20.05 7.73
C LEU A 186 -1.49 -19.84 7.55
N LEU A 187 -2.16 -20.74 6.82
CA LEU A 187 -3.62 -20.70 6.68
C LEU A 187 -4.33 -21.02 8.00
N GLY A 188 -3.77 -21.91 8.82
CA GLY A 188 -4.24 -22.23 10.16
C GLY A 188 -4.21 -21.02 11.08
N LEU A 189 -3.06 -20.33 11.14
CA LEU A 189 -2.91 -19.06 11.88
C LEU A 189 -3.85 -17.97 11.34
N SER A 190 -4.01 -17.89 10.02
CA SER A 190 -4.95 -16.94 9.41
C SER A 190 -6.40 -17.21 9.81
N ARG A 191 -6.83 -18.47 9.90
CA ARG A 191 -8.18 -18.82 10.39
C ARG A 191 -8.30 -18.54 11.88
N LEU A 192 -7.30 -18.92 12.66
CA LEU A 192 -7.26 -18.73 14.11
C LEU A 192 -7.47 -17.24 14.47
N GLY A 193 -6.76 -16.33 13.80
CA GLY A 193 -6.90 -14.89 14.03
C GLY A 193 -8.25 -14.31 13.64
N VAL A 194 -9.01 -14.95 12.74
CA VAL A 194 -10.36 -14.49 12.37
C VAL A 194 -11.42 -15.08 13.29
N GLU A 195 -11.30 -16.36 13.65
CA GLU A 195 -12.30 -17.07 14.46
C GLU A 195 -12.20 -16.77 15.96
N ARG A 196 -11.03 -16.30 16.43
CA ARG A 196 -10.71 -16.08 17.85
C ARG A 196 -10.25 -14.63 18.11
N PRO A 197 -11.17 -13.66 18.17
CA PRO A 197 -10.86 -12.25 18.46
C PRO A 197 -10.12 -12.06 19.80
N GLU A 198 -10.33 -12.97 20.76
CA GLU A 198 -9.66 -12.97 22.06
C GLU A 198 -8.15 -13.24 22.00
N ILE A 199 -7.64 -13.86 20.94
CA ILE A 199 -6.19 -14.12 20.80
C ILE A 199 -5.48 -12.82 20.46
N LYS A 200 -4.56 -12.41 21.33
CA LYS A 200 -3.68 -11.26 21.15
C LYS A 200 -2.48 -11.58 20.27
N GLU A 201 -1.84 -12.71 20.58
CA GLU A 201 -0.57 -13.06 19.98
C GLU A 201 -0.40 -14.58 19.95
N VAL A 202 0.25 -15.06 18.90
CA VAL A 202 0.77 -16.41 18.75
C VAL A 202 2.22 -16.28 18.30
N ASP A 203 3.12 -16.94 19.01
CA ASP A 203 4.51 -17.09 18.60
C ASP A 203 4.83 -18.57 18.45
N ILE A 204 5.32 -18.97 17.29
CA ILE A 204 5.81 -20.33 17.00
C ILE A 204 7.28 -20.21 16.62
N ASN A 205 8.14 -20.39 17.62
CA ASN A 205 9.58 -20.22 17.46
C ASN A 205 10.37 -21.28 18.25
N PRO A 206 10.98 -22.29 17.59
CA PRO A 206 11.05 -22.48 16.14
C PRO A 206 9.97 -23.40 15.55
N LEU A 207 9.65 -23.15 14.28
CA LEU A 207 9.19 -24.12 13.30
C LEU A 207 10.41 -24.84 12.70
N LEU A 208 10.68 -26.06 13.14
CA LEU A 208 11.83 -26.84 12.68
C LEU A 208 11.52 -27.59 11.39
N ILE A 209 12.50 -27.65 10.48
CA ILE A 209 12.49 -28.53 9.32
C ILE A 209 13.40 -29.73 9.60
N ALA A 210 12.80 -30.92 9.67
CA ALA A 210 13.53 -32.16 9.86
C ALA A 210 14.35 -32.53 8.61
N PRO A 211 15.36 -33.43 8.72
CA PRO A 211 16.18 -33.84 7.58
C PRO A 211 15.39 -34.41 6.38
N ASP A 212 14.21 -34.96 6.63
CA ASP A 212 13.29 -35.51 5.62
C ASP A 212 12.30 -34.47 5.05
N GLY A 213 12.36 -33.24 5.55
CA GLY A 213 11.54 -32.11 5.09
C GLY A 213 10.27 -31.86 5.92
N HIS A 214 9.93 -32.71 6.89
CA HIS A 214 8.77 -32.49 7.75
C HIS A 214 8.92 -31.22 8.59
N VAL A 215 7.79 -30.52 8.80
CA VAL A 215 7.73 -29.27 9.54
C VAL A 215 7.12 -29.55 10.90
N THR A 216 7.77 -29.11 11.98
CA THR A 216 7.24 -29.31 13.35
C THR A 216 7.45 -28.07 14.20
N ALA A 217 6.38 -27.56 14.81
CA ALA A 217 6.44 -26.58 15.89
C ALA A 217 6.89 -27.27 17.18
N VAL A 218 8.09 -26.91 17.66
CA VAL A 218 8.65 -27.47 18.90
C VAL A 218 8.54 -26.53 20.10
N ASP A 219 8.11 -25.31 19.86
CA ASP A 219 7.74 -24.33 20.86
C ASP A 219 6.55 -23.51 20.34
N ALA A 220 5.69 -23.09 21.25
CA ALA A 220 4.56 -22.24 20.93
C ALA A 220 4.06 -21.48 22.17
N LEU A 221 3.73 -20.21 21.98
CA LEU A 221 3.08 -19.37 22.96
C LEU A 221 1.80 -18.78 22.36
N VAL A 222 0.69 -18.87 23.09
CA VAL A 222 -0.55 -18.17 22.76
C VAL A 222 -0.91 -17.24 23.91
N VAL A 223 -1.12 -15.97 23.60
CA VAL A 223 -1.55 -14.93 24.55
C VAL A 223 -2.97 -14.50 24.21
N ILE A 224 -3.83 -14.46 25.23
CA ILE A 224 -5.25 -14.10 25.13
C ILE A 224 -5.48 -12.79 25.89
N SER A 225 -6.30 -11.90 25.34
CA SER A 225 -6.70 -10.63 25.97
C SER A 225 -8.20 -10.40 25.85
N LYS A 226 -8.85 -10.04 26.96
CA LYS A 226 -10.29 -9.68 26.98
C LYS A 226 -10.56 -8.41 26.18
N ASP A 227 -9.66 -7.42 26.26
CA ASP A 227 -9.79 -6.15 25.53
C ASP A 227 -9.79 -6.33 24.01
N ASN A 228 -9.12 -7.36 23.50
CA ASN A 228 -9.03 -7.57 22.05
C ASN A 228 -10.37 -7.99 21.44
N ALA A 229 -11.20 -8.71 22.21
CA ALA A 229 -12.54 -9.04 21.76
C ALA A 229 -13.40 -7.79 21.58
N SER A 230 -13.18 -6.74 22.40
CA SER A 230 -13.79 -5.42 22.18
C SER A 230 -13.14 -4.64 21.04
N VAL A 231 -11.81 -4.63 20.92
CA VAL A 231 -11.10 -3.87 19.87
C VAL A 231 -11.47 -4.37 18.47
N ASP A 232 -11.59 -5.69 18.25
CA ASP A 232 -12.02 -6.23 16.95
C ASP A 232 -13.44 -5.81 16.57
N ASN A 233 -14.32 -5.58 17.56
CA ASN A 233 -15.66 -5.02 17.35
C ASN A 233 -15.61 -3.49 17.09
N ASP A 234 -14.52 -2.83 17.50
CA ASP A 234 -14.33 -1.37 17.46
C ASP A 234 -13.41 -0.91 16.31
N LEU A 235 -12.99 -1.80 15.41
CA LEU A 235 -12.21 -1.54 14.18
C LEU A 235 -12.98 -0.69 13.11
N GLY A 236 -13.91 0.14 13.59
CA GLY A 236 -14.95 0.85 12.88
C GLY A 236 -16.15 -0.06 12.64
N GLU A 237 -17.32 0.30 13.19
CA GLU A 237 -18.58 -0.35 12.79
C GLU A 237 -18.65 -0.36 11.24
N GLU A 238 -18.74 -1.56 10.67
CA GLU A 238 -18.92 -1.68 9.22
C GLU A 238 -20.22 -0.97 8.85
N ARG A 239 -20.08 0.12 8.08
CA ARG A 239 -21.22 0.87 7.56
C ARG A 239 -22.14 -0.08 6.81
N THR A 240 -23.40 -0.05 7.17
CA THR A 240 -24.44 -0.81 6.49
C THR A 240 -24.50 -0.42 5.01
N PRO A 241 -24.98 -1.31 4.12
CA PRO A 241 -25.18 -0.97 2.71
C PRO A 241 -26.07 0.27 2.49
N GLN A 242 -27.02 0.52 3.39
CA GLN A 242 -27.88 1.71 3.36
C GLN A 242 -27.09 2.97 3.67
N GLU A 243 -26.22 2.96 4.69
CA GLU A 243 -25.37 4.09 5.04
C GLU A 243 -24.38 4.40 3.91
N ILE A 244 -23.72 3.38 3.36
CA ILE A 244 -22.82 3.53 2.20
C ILE A 244 -23.55 4.22 1.04
N LYS A 245 -24.80 3.79 0.74
CA LYS A 245 -25.61 4.41 -0.31
C LYS A 245 -25.95 5.87 0.01
N ALA A 246 -26.29 6.18 1.26
CA ALA A 246 -26.61 7.54 1.69
C ALA A 246 -25.38 8.47 1.59
N ILE A 247 -24.21 7.99 2.03
CA ILE A 247 -22.94 8.70 1.92
C ILE A 247 -22.56 8.96 0.46
N ASN A 248 -22.67 7.94 -0.40
CA ASN A 248 -22.40 8.10 -1.83
C ASN A 248 -23.34 9.13 -2.47
N ALA A 249 -24.62 9.17 -2.10
CA ALA A 249 -25.56 10.18 -2.58
C ALA A 249 -25.24 11.59 -2.06
N ALA A 250 -24.77 11.70 -0.82
CA ALA A 250 -24.31 12.97 -0.24
C ALA A 250 -23.05 13.48 -0.95
N LEU A 251 -22.05 12.60 -1.17
CA LEU A 251 -20.84 12.93 -1.92
C LEU A 251 -21.17 13.37 -3.35
N ASP A 252 -22.09 12.68 -4.03
CA ASP A 252 -22.55 13.05 -5.36
C ASP A 252 -23.16 14.46 -5.37
N THR A 253 -24.00 14.76 -4.38
CA THR A 253 -24.61 16.08 -4.19
C THR A 253 -23.55 17.17 -3.99
N MET A 254 -22.53 16.92 -3.18
CA MET A 254 -21.44 17.87 -2.94
C MET A 254 -20.58 18.13 -4.19
N ILE A 255 -20.23 17.07 -4.90
CA ILE A 255 -19.35 17.12 -6.08
C ILE A 255 -20.04 17.76 -7.28
N HIS A 256 -21.36 17.56 -7.39
CA HIS A 256 -22.21 18.14 -8.43
C HIS A 256 -23.10 19.28 -7.89
N ALA A 257 -22.63 19.98 -6.85
CA ALA A 257 -23.38 21.04 -6.18
C ALA A 257 -23.88 22.08 -7.19
N LYS A 258 -25.15 22.47 -7.04
CA LYS A 258 -25.80 23.56 -7.80
C LYS A 258 -25.94 24.82 -6.97
N SER A 259 -25.71 24.71 -5.67
CA SER A 259 -25.76 25.78 -4.69
C SER A 259 -24.70 25.56 -3.61
N ILE A 260 -23.92 26.61 -3.34
CA ILE A 260 -22.86 26.58 -2.32
C ILE A 260 -23.00 27.81 -1.43
N ALA A 261 -22.93 27.63 -0.12
CA ALA A 261 -22.82 28.73 0.85
C ALA A 261 -21.43 28.74 1.48
N VAL A 262 -20.82 29.92 1.62
CA VAL A 262 -19.49 30.08 2.23
C VAL A 262 -19.58 30.92 3.49
N ILE A 263 -19.43 30.29 4.65
CA ILE A 263 -19.33 30.93 5.96
C ILE A 263 -17.91 31.44 6.16
N GLY A 264 -17.78 32.71 6.54
CA GLY A 264 -16.49 33.38 6.62
C GLY A 264 -16.07 34.01 5.28
N ALA A 265 -17.02 34.27 4.39
CA ALA A 265 -16.75 35.02 3.15
C ALA A 265 -16.10 36.37 3.48
N MET A 266 -14.96 36.64 2.85
CA MET A 266 -14.13 37.82 3.11
C MET A 266 -14.39 38.91 2.07
N ARG A 267 -14.22 40.19 2.46
CA ARG A 267 -14.20 41.29 1.48
C ARG A 267 -12.95 41.17 0.60
N PRO A 268 -13.05 41.51 -0.70
CA PRO A 268 -11.92 41.42 -1.62
C PRO A 268 -10.79 42.33 -1.17
N ARG A 269 -9.56 41.83 -1.20
CA ARG A 269 -8.35 42.64 -1.03
C ARG A 269 -7.70 42.85 -2.40
N ALA A 270 -7.08 44.01 -2.62
CA ALA A 270 -6.41 44.32 -3.89
C ALA A 270 -5.27 43.35 -4.25
N LYS A 271 -4.67 42.68 -3.25
CA LYS A 271 -3.65 41.64 -3.40
C LYS A 271 -3.87 40.53 -2.36
N GLY A 272 -3.59 39.28 -2.73
CA GLY A 272 -3.58 38.12 -1.83
C GLY A 272 -4.76 37.15 -2.01
N PHE A 273 -4.82 36.15 -1.13
CA PHE A 273 -5.87 35.12 -1.11
C PHE A 273 -7.25 35.74 -0.88
N ARG A 274 -8.21 35.46 -1.78
CA ARG A 274 -9.57 36.02 -1.76
C ARG A 274 -10.55 35.23 -0.89
N GLY A 275 -10.06 34.25 -0.14
CA GLY A 275 -10.90 33.31 0.60
C GLY A 275 -11.59 32.30 -0.32
N MET A 276 -12.27 31.32 0.29
CA MET A 276 -12.93 30.22 -0.42
C MET A 276 -14.01 30.70 -1.38
N PHE A 277 -14.79 31.72 -0.96
CA PHE A 277 -15.82 32.33 -1.80
C PHE A 277 -15.24 32.92 -3.09
N GLY A 278 -14.15 33.69 -2.97
CA GLY A 278 -13.47 34.27 -4.12
C GLY A 278 -12.89 33.20 -5.06
N CYS A 279 -12.30 32.13 -4.52
CA CYS A 279 -11.77 31.03 -5.35
C CYS A 279 -12.85 30.34 -6.17
N ILE A 280 -13.99 29.99 -5.55
CA ILE A 280 -15.11 29.33 -6.23
C ILE A 280 -15.72 30.26 -7.29
N LYS A 281 -15.87 31.55 -6.96
CA LYS A 281 -16.38 32.57 -7.88
C LYS A 281 -15.44 32.78 -9.08
N ASP A 282 -14.15 32.96 -8.84
CA ASP A 282 -13.15 33.24 -9.87
C ASP A 282 -12.92 32.02 -10.78
N PHE A 283 -13.08 30.81 -10.24
CA PHE A 283 -13.12 29.59 -11.04
C PHE A 283 -14.44 29.40 -11.79
N GLY A 284 -15.39 30.35 -11.72
CA GLY A 284 -16.58 30.36 -12.58
C GLY A 284 -17.62 29.29 -12.24
N PHE A 285 -17.86 29.02 -10.96
CA PHE A 285 -18.96 28.15 -10.52
C PHE A 285 -20.30 28.62 -11.11
N PRO A 286 -21.03 27.77 -11.88
CA PRO A 286 -22.24 28.18 -12.59
C PRO A 286 -23.49 28.20 -11.71
N GLY A 287 -23.41 27.62 -10.50
CA GLY A 287 -24.52 27.52 -9.57
C GLY A 287 -24.73 28.78 -8.71
N LYS A 288 -25.63 28.67 -7.72
CA LYS A 288 -25.89 29.77 -6.77
C LYS A 288 -24.82 29.79 -5.69
N LEU A 289 -24.04 30.87 -5.61
CA LEU A 289 -23.00 31.04 -4.61
C LEU A 289 -23.41 32.10 -3.59
N TYR A 290 -23.50 31.70 -2.31
CA TYR A 290 -24.00 32.54 -1.22
C TYR A 290 -22.88 32.90 -0.24
N PRO A 291 -22.48 34.19 -0.13
CA PRO A 291 -21.56 34.62 0.91
C PRO A 291 -22.32 34.78 2.24
N ILE A 292 -21.84 34.12 3.30
CA ILE A 292 -22.36 34.26 4.66
C ILE A 292 -21.38 35.06 5.50
N ASN A 293 -21.79 36.28 5.88
CA ASN A 293 -21.01 37.19 6.72
C ASN A 293 -21.96 38.18 7.45
N PRO A 294 -21.95 38.23 8.79
CA PRO A 294 -22.86 39.06 9.58
C PRO A 294 -22.63 40.57 9.45
N LYS A 295 -21.46 41.00 8.94
CA LYS A 295 -21.04 42.41 8.93
C LYS A 295 -21.07 43.06 7.55
N ALA A 296 -21.23 42.28 6.48
CA ALA A 296 -21.23 42.79 5.12
C ALA A 296 -22.61 42.65 4.50
N GLN A 297 -23.07 43.68 3.77
CA GLN A 297 -24.32 43.61 2.99
C GLN A 297 -24.08 42.99 1.60
N GLU A 298 -22.86 43.12 1.08
CA GLU A 298 -22.46 42.64 -0.24
C GLU A 298 -20.97 42.26 -0.23
N ILE A 299 -20.61 41.20 -0.95
CA ILE A 299 -19.23 40.76 -1.20
C ILE A 299 -19.11 40.42 -2.69
N ASP A 300 -18.14 41.03 -3.38
CA ASP A 300 -17.86 40.78 -4.80
C ASP A 300 -19.11 40.90 -5.71
N GLY A 301 -19.97 41.89 -5.51
CA GLY A 301 -21.18 42.05 -6.32
C GLY A 301 -22.32 41.09 -5.95
N VAL A 302 -22.17 40.30 -4.89
CA VAL A 302 -23.15 39.29 -4.47
C VAL A 302 -23.73 39.66 -3.11
N LYS A 303 -25.06 39.62 -3.00
CA LYS A 303 -25.78 39.84 -1.74
C LYS A 303 -25.28 38.87 -0.67
N THR A 304 -24.94 39.42 0.48
CA THR A 304 -24.47 38.66 1.64
C THR A 304 -25.62 38.38 2.61
N TYR A 305 -25.53 37.25 3.30
CA TYR A 305 -26.50 36.83 4.34
C TYR A 305 -25.80 36.78 5.70
N PRO A 306 -26.47 37.16 6.80
CA PRO A 306 -25.81 37.22 8.10
C PRO A 306 -25.58 35.83 8.72
N SER A 307 -26.39 34.84 8.37
CA SER A 307 -26.33 33.46 8.84
C SER A 307 -26.92 32.50 7.81
N LEU A 308 -26.67 31.18 7.95
CA LEU A 308 -27.24 30.17 7.06
C LEU A 308 -28.77 30.10 7.15
N VAL A 309 -29.34 30.26 8.35
CA VAL A 309 -30.80 30.23 8.57
C VAL A 309 -31.54 31.36 7.84
N SER A 310 -30.81 32.40 7.41
CA SER A 310 -31.37 33.50 6.61
C SER A 310 -31.49 33.15 5.12
N LEU A 311 -30.97 32.00 4.68
CA LEU A 311 -31.14 31.54 3.31
C LEU A 311 -32.55 31.02 3.07
N PRO A 312 -33.11 31.19 1.86
CA PRO A 312 -34.48 30.77 1.57
C PRO A 312 -34.66 29.26 1.54
N LYS A 313 -33.58 28.50 1.28
CA LYS A 313 -33.55 27.03 1.21
C LYS A 313 -32.16 26.53 1.60
N PRO A 314 -32.03 25.26 2.06
CA PRO A 314 -30.74 24.60 2.19
C PRO A 314 -29.99 24.58 0.86
N VAL A 315 -28.66 24.54 0.93
CA VAL A 315 -27.74 24.44 -0.20
C VAL A 315 -27.16 23.03 -0.30
N ASP A 316 -26.54 22.73 -1.44
CA ASP A 316 -25.96 21.40 -1.69
C ASP A 316 -24.64 21.18 -0.93
N LEU A 317 -23.91 22.27 -0.64
CA LEU A 317 -22.65 22.28 0.10
C LEU A 317 -22.47 23.58 0.89
N VAL A 318 -22.12 23.47 2.18
CA VAL A 318 -21.67 24.58 3.01
C VAL A 318 -20.14 24.49 3.17
N VAL A 319 -19.43 25.58 2.88
CA VAL A 319 -17.99 25.72 3.15
C VAL A 319 -17.79 26.62 4.37
N ILE A 320 -17.17 26.10 5.42
CA ILE A 320 -16.86 26.81 6.66
C ILE A 320 -15.40 27.25 6.64
N ALA A 321 -15.16 28.56 6.59
CA ALA A 321 -13.85 29.19 6.53
C ALA A 321 -13.71 30.30 7.60
N VAL A 322 -14.04 29.96 8.86
CA VAL A 322 -13.90 30.83 10.04
C VAL A 322 -12.87 30.23 11.03
N PRO A 323 -12.22 31.01 11.90
CA PRO A 323 -11.29 30.45 12.90
C PRO A 323 -11.90 29.30 13.72
N ALA A 324 -11.09 28.30 14.11
CA ALA A 324 -11.56 27.07 14.77
C ALA A 324 -12.55 27.27 15.94
N PRO A 325 -12.37 28.25 16.85
CA PRO A 325 -13.33 28.49 17.94
C PRO A 325 -14.75 28.83 17.48
N PHE A 326 -14.95 29.28 16.24
CA PHE A 326 -16.26 29.62 15.69
C PHE A 326 -16.89 28.49 14.85
N VAL A 327 -16.16 27.39 14.63
CA VAL A 327 -16.66 26.26 13.84
C VAL A 327 -17.81 25.52 14.52
N PRO A 328 -17.83 25.29 15.85
CA PRO A 328 -18.98 24.66 16.53
C PRO A 328 -20.30 25.39 16.25
N ASP A 329 -20.32 26.72 16.37
CA ASP A 329 -21.52 27.52 16.09
C ASP A 329 -21.92 27.47 14.62
N ALA A 330 -20.95 27.49 13.71
CA ALA A 330 -21.22 27.33 12.28
C ALA A 330 -21.84 25.94 11.95
N LEU A 331 -21.45 24.88 12.66
CA LEU A 331 -22.06 23.56 12.52
C LEU A 331 -23.48 23.51 13.11
N ARG A 332 -23.73 24.16 14.25
CA ARG A 332 -25.09 24.31 14.81
C ARG A 332 -26.01 25.04 13.83
N ASP A 333 -25.51 26.08 13.18
CA ASP A 333 -26.21 26.79 12.10
C ASP A 333 -26.53 25.87 10.91
N CYS A 334 -25.61 24.97 10.53
CA CYS A 334 -25.87 23.97 9.49
C CYS A 334 -27.03 23.05 9.89
N VAL A 335 -27.01 22.53 11.12
CA VAL A 335 -28.08 21.68 11.65
C VAL A 335 -29.42 22.42 11.67
N ALA A 336 -29.45 23.63 12.23
CA ALA A 336 -30.67 24.44 12.36
C ALA A 336 -31.28 24.84 11.00
N SER A 337 -30.43 25.07 9.99
CA SER A 337 -30.86 25.40 8.63
C SER A 337 -31.16 24.17 7.76
N GLY A 338 -30.98 22.95 8.27
CA GLY A 338 -31.19 21.70 7.53
C GLY A 338 -30.10 21.37 6.51
N ASN A 339 -28.96 22.07 6.53
CA ASN A 339 -27.81 21.78 5.69
C ASN A 339 -27.00 20.62 6.26
N LYS A 340 -26.89 19.53 5.49
CA LYS A 340 -26.20 18.30 5.93
C LYS A 340 -24.78 18.16 5.41
N ASN A 341 -24.47 18.76 4.26
CA ASN A 341 -23.19 18.56 3.58
C ASN A 341 -22.25 19.74 3.86
N VAL A 342 -21.12 19.46 4.51
CA VAL A 342 -20.23 20.49 5.04
C VAL A 342 -18.78 20.21 4.68
N HIS A 343 -18.08 21.25 4.23
CA HIS A 343 -16.63 21.28 4.11
C HIS A 343 -16.08 22.25 5.17
N ILE A 344 -15.24 21.78 6.08
CA ILE A 344 -14.54 22.60 7.06
C ILE A 344 -13.10 22.83 6.62
N PHE A 345 -12.79 24.08 6.27
CA PHE A 345 -11.44 24.50 5.86
C PHE A 345 -10.50 24.66 7.06
N SER A 346 -11.03 25.13 8.18
CA SER A 346 -10.28 25.62 9.32
C SER A 346 -9.39 24.58 9.98
N SER A 347 -8.20 24.99 10.41
CA SER A 347 -7.28 24.24 11.27
C SER A 347 -7.30 24.79 12.71
N GLY A 348 -6.65 24.07 13.64
CA GLY A 348 -6.61 24.35 15.07
C GLY A 348 -7.31 23.29 15.93
N PHE A 349 -7.44 22.05 15.44
CA PHE A 349 -8.13 20.96 16.13
C PHE A 349 -7.12 19.90 16.63
N LYS A 350 -7.45 18.61 16.56
CA LYS A 350 -6.61 17.52 17.11
C LYS A 350 -5.18 17.48 16.54
N GLU A 351 -4.95 18.02 15.34
CA GLU A 351 -3.65 18.05 14.69
C GLU A 351 -2.62 18.92 15.42
N THR A 352 -3.06 19.84 16.29
CA THR A 352 -2.14 20.68 17.07
C THR A 352 -1.45 19.88 18.19
N GLY A 353 -2.05 18.78 18.64
CA GLY A 353 -1.62 18.06 19.84
C GLY A 353 -1.87 18.83 21.15
N GLU A 354 -2.52 20.00 21.09
CA GLU A 354 -2.83 20.83 22.25
C GLU A 354 -4.20 20.46 22.84
N GLU A 355 -4.35 20.59 24.17
CA GLU A 355 -5.57 20.23 24.89
C GLU A 355 -6.82 20.96 24.35
N GLU A 356 -6.71 22.26 24.07
CA GLU A 356 -7.81 23.06 23.53
C GLU A 356 -8.22 22.62 22.12
N GLY A 357 -7.25 22.24 21.27
CA GLY A 357 -7.54 21.70 19.94
C GLY A 357 -8.26 20.34 20.00
N MET A 358 -7.88 19.49 20.95
CA MET A 358 -8.56 18.21 21.22
C MET A 358 -9.99 18.40 21.75
N LYS A 359 -10.22 19.38 22.65
CA LYS A 359 -11.57 19.73 23.13
C LYS A 359 -12.46 20.22 22.00
N LEU A 360 -11.96 21.12 21.15
CA LEU A 360 -12.69 21.61 19.99
C LEU A 360 -13.02 20.49 19.00
N GLN A 361 -12.08 19.57 18.76
CA GLN A 361 -12.31 18.38 17.93
C GLN A 361 -13.49 17.55 18.49
N ALA A 362 -13.47 17.22 19.78
CA ALA A 362 -14.53 16.43 20.41
C ALA A 362 -15.89 17.14 20.34
N GLU A 363 -15.93 18.46 20.50
CA GLU A 363 -17.16 19.24 20.37
C GLU A 363 -17.74 19.16 18.94
N ILE A 364 -16.93 19.36 17.90
CA ILE A 364 -17.41 19.29 16.51
C ILE A 364 -17.80 17.86 16.11
N GLU A 365 -17.14 16.83 16.65
CA GLU A 365 -17.53 15.42 16.45
C GLU A 365 -18.92 15.16 17.00
N LYS A 366 -19.19 15.62 18.24
CA LYS A 366 -20.49 15.50 18.88
C LYS A 366 -21.59 16.19 18.07
N ILE A 367 -21.37 17.45 17.66
CA ILE A 367 -22.36 18.22 16.87
C ILE A 367 -22.62 17.54 15.52
N ALA A 368 -21.57 17.06 14.85
CA ALA A 368 -21.71 16.41 13.55
C ALA A 368 -22.48 15.08 13.65
N ALA A 369 -22.23 14.29 14.71
CA ALA A 369 -22.95 13.05 14.97
C ALA A 369 -24.43 13.29 15.27
N GLU A 370 -24.75 14.15 16.24
CA GLU A 370 -26.13 14.51 16.62
C GLU A 370 -26.89 15.16 15.45
N GLY A 371 -26.19 15.94 14.63
CA GLY A 371 -26.72 16.60 13.46
C GLY A 371 -26.84 15.71 12.22
N HIS A 372 -26.32 14.48 12.25
CA HIS A 372 -26.15 13.61 11.07
C HIS A 372 -25.52 14.34 9.88
N LEU A 373 -24.42 15.06 10.14
CA LEU A 373 -23.71 15.85 9.13
C LEU A 373 -22.73 14.99 8.32
N ASN A 374 -22.65 15.25 7.02
CA ASN A 374 -21.62 14.73 6.13
C ASN A 374 -20.51 15.77 6.01
N VAL A 375 -19.44 15.59 6.79
CA VAL A 375 -18.35 16.55 6.94
C VAL A 375 -17.07 16.06 6.27
N ILE A 376 -16.52 16.93 5.41
CA ILE A 376 -15.17 16.84 4.85
C ILE A 376 -14.28 17.84 5.61
N GLY A 377 -13.16 17.35 6.16
CA GLY A 377 -12.32 18.12 7.07
C GLY A 377 -12.50 17.67 8.53
N PRO A 378 -12.14 18.51 9.53
CA PRO A 378 -11.56 19.85 9.38
C PRO A 378 -10.13 19.83 8.81
N ASN A 379 -9.51 21.02 8.74
CA ASN A 379 -8.13 21.21 8.28
C ASN A 379 -7.89 20.68 6.87
N CYS A 380 -8.71 21.10 5.91
CA CYS A 380 -8.63 20.58 4.56
C CYS A 380 -8.98 21.61 3.48
N MET A 381 -8.48 21.39 2.26
CA MET A 381 -8.82 22.24 1.13
C MET A 381 -10.17 21.87 0.51
N GLY A 382 -10.76 20.70 0.82
CA GLY A 382 -12.02 20.26 0.25
C GLY A 382 -11.89 19.89 -1.23
N PHE A 383 -12.82 20.38 -2.06
CA PHE A 383 -12.99 19.93 -3.44
C PHE A 383 -12.28 20.77 -4.49
N TYR A 384 -11.70 20.07 -5.47
CA TYR A 384 -11.46 20.59 -6.81
C TYR A 384 -12.10 19.67 -7.84
N VAL A 385 -13.10 20.20 -8.54
CA VAL A 385 -13.88 19.50 -9.55
C VAL A 385 -14.00 20.41 -10.76
N PRO A 386 -13.07 20.31 -11.75
CA PRO A 386 -13.07 21.15 -12.95
C PRO A 386 -14.41 21.19 -13.68
N LYS A 387 -15.06 20.04 -13.81
CA LYS A 387 -16.33 19.90 -14.54
C LYS A 387 -17.49 20.65 -13.88
N SER A 388 -17.55 20.63 -12.54
CA SER A 388 -18.54 21.38 -11.76
C SER A 388 -18.10 22.83 -11.50
N ARG A 389 -16.90 23.23 -11.93
CA ARG A 389 -16.27 24.52 -11.65
C ARG A 389 -16.24 24.84 -10.14
N ILE A 390 -15.90 23.83 -9.33
CA ILE A 390 -15.68 23.98 -7.90
C ILE A 390 -14.18 23.96 -7.64
N LEU A 391 -13.67 25.03 -7.04
CA LEU A 391 -12.27 25.16 -6.63
C LEU A 391 -12.19 26.04 -5.38
N THR A 392 -11.49 25.56 -4.37
CA THR A 392 -11.36 26.18 -3.06
C THR A 392 -9.94 26.72 -2.78
N TRP A 393 -9.11 26.80 -3.81
CA TRP A 393 -7.79 27.42 -3.79
C TRP A 393 -7.49 28.14 -5.09
N ILE A 394 -6.24 28.56 -5.31
CA ILE A 394 -5.84 29.33 -6.48
C ILE A 394 -4.92 28.52 -7.40
N GLY A 395 -4.96 28.83 -8.70
CA GLY A 395 -3.96 28.32 -9.65
C GLY A 395 -4.15 26.89 -10.11
N ALA A 396 -5.32 26.27 -9.90
CA ALA A 396 -5.62 24.96 -10.45
C ALA A 396 -6.00 25.03 -11.94
N PRO A 397 -5.68 24.00 -12.75
CA PRO A 397 -6.13 23.90 -14.13
C PRO A 397 -7.65 23.93 -14.29
N GLU A 398 -8.14 24.41 -15.44
CA GLU A 398 -9.58 24.39 -15.73
C GLU A 398 -10.05 23.11 -16.43
N LYS A 399 -9.11 22.39 -17.05
CA LYS A 399 -9.39 21.21 -17.85
C LYS A 399 -9.63 20.00 -16.96
N SER A 400 -10.74 19.30 -17.21
CA SER A 400 -11.02 18.01 -16.59
C SER A 400 -10.30 16.86 -17.30
N GLY A 401 -9.94 15.82 -16.55
CA GLY A 401 -9.40 14.57 -17.07
C GLY A 401 -9.86 13.37 -16.24
N PRO A 402 -9.34 12.16 -16.49
CA PRO A 402 -9.88 10.92 -15.92
C PRO A 402 -9.25 10.48 -14.59
N VAL A 403 -8.35 11.27 -14.01
CA VAL A 403 -7.65 10.94 -12.75
C VAL A 403 -8.39 11.55 -11.58
N SER A 404 -8.65 10.77 -10.52
CA SER A 404 -9.16 11.31 -9.26
C SER A 404 -8.11 11.19 -8.17
N PHE A 405 -8.06 12.17 -7.26
CA PHE A 405 -7.06 12.22 -6.19
C PHE A 405 -7.71 12.43 -4.82
N VAL A 406 -7.36 11.58 -3.86
CA VAL A 406 -7.81 11.70 -2.46
C VAL A 406 -6.60 12.00 -1.60
N SER A 407 -6.62 13.10 -0.83
CA SER A 407 -5.45 13.55 -0.06
C SER A 407 -5.83 14.03 1.33
N GLN A 408 -5.12 13.57 2.37
CA GLN A 408 -5.23 14.21 3.69
C GLN A 408 -4.69 15.63 3.65
N SER A 409 -3.47 15.79 3.13
CA SER A 409 -2.83 17.09 3.02
C SER A 409 -3.40 17.93 1.86
N GLY A 410 -3.91 19.11 2.22
CA GLY A 410 -4.35 20.13 1.27
C GLY A 410 -3.24 20.74 0.42
N GLY A 411 -2.02 20.82 0.97
CA GLY A 411 -0.84 21.27 0.22
C GLY A 411 -0.46 20.27 -0.87
N HIS A 412 -0.36 18.99 -0.50
CA HIS A 412 -0.07 17.91 -1.47
C HIS A 412 -1.14 17.81 -2.57
N ALA A 413 -2.41 18.07 -2.25
CA ALA A 413 -3.48 18.18 -3.24
C ALA A 413 -3.14 19.22 -4.33
N GLN A 414 -2.73 20.42 -3.93
CA GLN A 414 -2.38 21.52 -4.84
C GLN A 414 -1.11 21.21 -5.63
N ASP A 415 -0.06 20.78 -4.95
CA ASP A 415 1.24 20.52 -5.55
C ASP A 415 1.15 19.41 -6.59
N PHE A 416 0.47 18.31 -6.27
CA PHE A 416 0.31 17.20 -7.20
C PHE A 416 -0.45 17.59 -8.46
N ILE A 417 -1.57 18.32 -8.32
CA ILE A 417 -2.36 18.74 -9.48
C ILE A 417 -1.52 19.60 -10.42
N ASN A 418 -0.82 20.59 -9.86
CA ASN A 418 -0.03 21.53 -10.64
C ASN A 418 1.17 20.83 -11.30
N TYR A 419 1.91 20.03 -10.52
CA TYR A 419 3.05 19.29 -11.02
C TYR A 419 2.65 18.31 -12.14
N ALA A 420 1.64 17.46 -11.90
CA ALA A 420 1.20 16.45 -12.85
C ALA A 420 0.63 17.07 -14.14
N SER A 421 -0.09 18.20 -14.03
CA SER A 421 -0.66 18.89 -15.19
C SER A 421 0.42 19.55 -16.05
N VAL A 422 1.40 20.22 -15.43
CA VAL A 422 2.46 20.95 -16.13
C VAL A 422 3.47 19.99 -16.77
N HIS A 423 3.90 18.96 -16.04
CA HIS A 423 4.99 18.10 -16.48
C HIS A 423 4.53 16.91 -17.32
N PHE A 424 3.31 16.42 -17.13
CA PHE A 424 2.83 15.20 -17.79
C PHE A 424 1.50 15.39 -18.54
N GLY A 425 0.89 16.57 -18.50
CA GLY A 425 -0.41 16.81 -19.12
C GLY A 425 -1.55 15.98 -18.48
N ILE A 426 -1.39 15.61 -17.20
CA ILE A 426 -2.37 14.84 -16.46
C ILE A 426 -3.42 15.79 -15.88
N TYR A 427 -4.69 15.55 -16.19
CA TYR A 427 -5.81 16.36 -15.71
C TYR A 427 -6.75 15.53 -14.84
N PHE A 428 -7.46 16.21 -13.94
CA PHE A 428 -8.21 15.57 -12.88
C PHE A 428 -9.72 15.64 -13.09
N ASN A 429 -10.41 14.59 -12.66
CA ASN A 429 -11.86 14.49 -12.60
C ASN A 429 -12.34 15.13 -11.31
N LYS A 430 -11.87 14.58 -10.18
CA LYS A 430 -12.25 14.95 -8.82
C LYS A 430 -11.02 14.90 -7.91
N VAL A 431 -10.75 15.97 -7.20
CA VAL A 431 -9.76 15.98 -6.11
C VAL A 431 -10.43 16.33 -4.81
N ILE A 432 -10.15 15.53 -3.79
CA ILE A 432 -10.79 15.58 -2.49
C ILE A 432 -9.70 15.68 -1.43
N SER A 433 -9.50 16.87 -0.88
CA SER A 433 -8.71 17.09 0.33
C SER A 433 -9.61 16.99 1.55
N TYR A 434 -9.30 16.09 2.48
CA TYR A 434 -10.22 15.76 3.59
C TYR A 434 -9.64 15.92 5.01
N GLY A 435 -8.35 16.25 5.13
CA GLY A 435 -7.73 16.63 6.40
C GLY A 435 -7.91 15.58 7.49
N ASN A 436 -8.44 16.02 8.63
CA ASN A 436 -8.56 15.24 9.87
C ASN A 436 -9.59 14.10 9.82
N ALA A 437 -10.41 14.03 8.76
CA ALA A 437 -11.47 13.05 8.57
C ALA A 437 -12.47 13.01 9.76
N LEU A 438 -13.34 14.00 9.88
CA LEU A 438 -14.34 14.05 10.95
C LEU A 438 -15.36 12.91 10.81
N THR A 439 -16.30 13.02 9.87
CA THR A 439 -17.34 12.00 9.62
C THR A 439 -17.06 11.19 8.36
N LEU A 440 -16.44 11.80 7.34
CA LEU A 440 -16.06 11.15 6.09
C LEU A 440 -14.54 10.94 6.05
N ASP A 441 -14.09 9.79 5.55
CA ASP A 441 -12.68 9.44 5.46
C ASP A 441 -12.27 8.89 4.08
N SER A 442 -11.00 8.51 3.94
CA SER A 442 -10.44 7.97 2.69
C SER A 442 -11.19 6.77 2.14
N THR A 443 -11.76 5.91 2.98
CA THR A 443 -12.49 4.72 2.52
C THR A 443 -13.80 5.09 1.84
N ASP A 444 -14.46 6.16 2.30
CA ASP A 444 -15.70 6.66 1.70
C ASP A 444 -15.46 7.28 0.34
N PHE A 445 -14.43 8.12 0.24
CA PHE A 445 -14.06 8.72 -1.04
C PHE A 445 -13.59 7.66 -2.03
N LEU A 446 -12.83 6.67 -1.57
CA LEU A 446 -12.38 5.56 -2.41
C LEU A 446 -13.56 4.72 -2.91
N GLU A 447 -14.55 4.43 -2.06
CA GLU A 447 -15.76 3.69 -2.40
C GLU A 447 -16.67 4.46 -3.38
N TYR A 448 -16.81 5.78 -3.21
CA TYR A 448 -17.51 6.65 -4.17
C TYR A 448 -16.82 6.61 -5.55
N LEU A 449 -15.50 6.84 -5.58
CA LEU A 449 -14.71 6.86 -6.83
C LEU A 449 -14.62 5.48 -7.51
N ALA A 450 -14.77 4.39 -6.75
CA ALA A 450 -14.86 3.04 -7.31
C ALA A 450 -15.97 2.93 -8.35
N ASN A 451 -17.12 3.55 -8.08
CA ASN A 451 -18.33 3.48 -8.90
C ASN A 451 -18.47 4.63 -9.90
N ASP A 452 -17.55 5.60 -9.89
CA ASP A 452 -17.56 6.73 -10.82
C ASP A 452 -16.93 6.36 -12.18
N ASP A 453 -17.74 6.28 -13.23
CA ASP A 453 -17.28 5.90 -14.57
C ASP A 453 -16.32 6.90 -15.22
N GLU A 454 -16.33 8.17 -14.79
CA GLU A 454 -15.40 9.19 -15.30
C GLU A 454 -13.99 9.03 -14.69
N THR A 455 -13.89 8.37 -13.54
CA THR A 455 -12.62 8.06 -12.88
C THR A 455 -12.03 6.76 -13.44
N LYS A 456 -10.86 6.86 -14.09
CA LYS A 456 -10.10 5.70 -14.60
C LYS A 456 -8.91 5.31 -13.74
N ILE A 457 -8.33 6.27 -13.02
CA ILE A 457 -7.19 6.08 -12.11
C ILE A 457 -7.50 6.81 -10.80
N ILE A 458 -7.21 6.16 -9.67
CA ILE A 458 -7.35 6.77 -8.35
C ILE A 458 -5.96 6.90 -7.74
N ALA A 459 -5.54 8.13 -7.48
CA ALA A 459 -4.35 8.44 -6.70
C ALA A 459 -4.75 8.73 -5.24
N MET A 460 -3.88 8.42 -4.28
CA MET A 460 -4.12 8.67 -2.87
C MET A 460 -2.86 9.12 -2.15
N TYR A 461 -2.98 10.14 -1.30
CA TYR A 461 -1.99 10.48 -0.29
C TYR A 461 -2.59 10.20 1.10
N LEU A 462 -1.94 9.29 1.83
CA LEU A 462 -2.40 8.79 3.12
C LEU A 462 -1.33 9.02 4.18
N GLU A 463 -1.72 9.59 5.30
CA GLU A 463 -0.95 9.74 6.53
C GLU A 463 -1.38 8.68 7.55
N GLY A 464 -2.69 8.45 7.68
CA GLY A 464 -3.30 7.44 8.54
C GLY A 464 -4.63 6.95 7.96
N VAL A 465 -5.21 5.91 8.56
CA VAL A 465 -6.51 5.39 8.14
C VAL A 465 -7.31 4.94 9.36
N LYS A 466 -8.63 5.18 9.35
CA LYS A 466 -9.51 4.76 10.44
C LYS A 466 -9.78 3.25 10.41
N SER A 467 -10.11 2.72 9.24
CA SER A 467 -10.33 1.27 9.04
C SER A 467 -9.40 0.72 7.97
N GLY A 468 -8.28 0.12 8.40
CA GLY A 468 -7.28 -0.47 7.51
C GLY A 468 -7.79 -1.70 6.78
N ARG A 469 -8.61 -2.50 7.45
CA ARG A 469 -9.26 -3.68 6.84
C ARG A 469 -10.18 -3.29 5.69
N LYS A 470 -11.10 -2.35 5.91
CA LYS A 470 -11.99 -1.83 4.84
C LYS A 470 -11.18 -1.25 3.68
N LEU A 471 -10.12 -0.49 3.99
CA LEU A 471 -9.22 0.06 2.97
C LEU A 471 -8.59 -1.07 2.12
N LEU A 472 -8.01 -2.10 2.75
CA LEU A 472 -7.41 -3.23 2.05
C LEU A 472 -8.41 -3.91 1.10
N GLU A 473 -9.64 -4.16 1.57
CA GLU A 473 -10.69 -4.80 0.79
C GLU A 473 -11.14 -3.96 -0.41
N LEU A 474 -11.38 -2.66 -0.18
CA LEU A 474 -11.75 -1.72 -1.24
C LEU A 474 -10.67 -1.63 -2.31
N ILE A 475 -9.42 -1.42 -1.92
CA ILE A 475 -8.30 -1.36 -2.87
C ILE A 475 -8.22 -2.67 -3.66
N THR A 476 -8.23 -3.82 -2.98
CA THR A 476 -8.15 -5.13 -3.66
C THR A 476 -9.26 -5.31 -4.69
N LYS A 477 -10.48 -4.85 -4.40
CA LYS A 477 -11.62 -4.91 -5.33
C LYS A 477 -11.48 -3.92 -6.49
N ILE A 478 -11.11 -2.67 -6.21
CA ILE A 478 -11.02 -1.58 -7.18
C ILE A 478 -9.86 -1.80 -8.14
N ASN A 479 -8.71 -2.21 -7.61
CA ASN A 479 -7.46 -2.37 -8.34
C ASN A 479 -7.54 -3.43 -9.46
N ARG A 480 -8.54 -4.32 -9.40
CA ARG A 480 -8.89 -5.26 -10.50
C ARG A 480 -9.42 -4.57 -11.76
N LYS A 481 -9.85 -3.31 -11.67
CA LYS A 481 -10.45 -2.55 -12.78
C LYS A 481 -9.78 -1.20 -13.00
N LYS A 482 -9.48 -0.48 -11.92
CA LYS A 482 -8.92 0.87 -11.93
C LYS A 482 -7.64 0.87 -11.09
N PRO A 483 -6.49 1.31 -11.61
CA PRO A 483 -5.27 1.40 -10.81
C PRO A 483 -5.48 2.31 -9.60
N VAL A 484 -5.05 1.84 -8.42
CA VAL A 484 -4.97 2.63 -7.20
C VAL A 484 -3.49 2.90 -6.88
N ILE A 485 -3.07 4.16 -6.96
CA ILE A 485 -1.70 4.62 -6.73
C ILE A 485 -1.65 5.32 -5.38
N ILE A 486 -0.74 4.93 -4.49
CA ILE A 486 -0.74 5.41 -3.10
C ILE A 486 0.66 5.89 -2.70
N LEU A 487 0.72 7.13 -2.22
CA LEU A 487 1.80 7.66 -1.41
C LEU A 487 1.39 7.57 0.07
N LYS A 488 1.98 6.62 0.80
CA LYS A 488 1.77 6.47 2.25
C LYS A 488 2.90 7.15 3.02
N ALA A 489 2.57 8.19 3.76
CA ALA A 489 3.46 8.86 4.71
C ALA A 489 3.50 8.11 6.06
N GLY A 490 4.41 8.47 6.96
CA GLY A 490 4.45 7.90 8.33
C GLY A 490 4.84 6.43 8.42
N LEU A 491 5.59 5.89 7.45
CA LEU A 491 6.05 4.49 7.47
C LEU A 491 7.28 4.27 8.36
N THR A 492 8.09 5.31 8.56
CA THR A 492 9.26 5.29 9.44
C THR A 492 8.91 5.85 10.81
N GLU A 493 9.73 5.56 11.81
CA GLU A 493 9.56 6.09 13.17
C GLU A 493 9.51 7.63 13.19
N SER A 494 10.44 8.30 12.49
CA SER A 494 10.46 9.76 12.38
C SER A 494 9.26 10.31 11.62
N GLY A 495 8.83 9.62 10.57
CA GLY A 495 7.63 10.00 9.81
C GLY A 495 6.36 9.84 10.64
N ALA A 496 6.23 8.74 11.40
CA ALA A 496 5.08 8.48 12.26
C ALA A 496 4.95 9.54 13.35
N ARG A 497 6.06 9.96 13.96
CA ARG A 497 6.07 11.09 14.91
C ARG A 497 5.63 12.41 14.28
N ALA A 498 6.00 12.67 13.02
CA ALA A 498 5.68 13.93 12.35
C ALA A 498 4.19 14.05 11.95
N VAL A 499 3.49 12.93 11.82
CA VAL A 499 2.06 12.88 11.41
C VAL A 499 1.11 13.15 12.60
N SER A 500 1.61 13.26 13.83
CA SER A 500 0.84 13.63 15.04
C SER A 500 -0.57 13.04 15.11
N SER A 501 -0.66 11.73 15.37
CA SER A 501 -1.89 11.09 15.86
C SER A 501 -1.48 9.90 16.74
N HIS A 502 -2.22 9.70 17.83
CA HIS A 502 -2.04 8.58 18.76
C HIS A 502 -1.95 7.24 18.03
N THR A 503 -0.75 6.69 17.82
CA THR A 503 -0.51 5.25 17.65
C THR A 503 0.91 4.96 18.10
N GLY A 504 1.04 4.47 19.34
CA GLY A 504 2.28 4.02 19.94
C GLY A 504 2.76 2.64 19.43
N SER A 505 2.19 2.11 18.35
CA SER A 505 2.61 0.84 17.74
C SER A 505 3.65 1.08 16.64
N MET A 506 4.85 1.53 17.06
CA MET A 506 5.96 1.86 16.16
C MET A 506 6.64 0.63 15.51
N ALA A 507 6.46 -0.58 16.03
CA ALA A 507 7.08 -1.78 15.48
C ALA A 507 6.19 -2.41 14.39
N GLY A 508 6.68 -2.42 13.14
CA GLY A 508 6.07 -3.20 12.05
C GLY A 508 5.23 -2.43 11.03
N GLY A 509 4.98 -1.12 11.23
CA GLY A 509 4.14 -0.31 10.32
C GLY A 509 4.52 -0.39 8.84
N GLU A 510 5.82 -0.25 8.50
CA GLU A 510 6.26 -0.43 7.11
C GLU A 510 6.00 -1.84 6.58
N LYS A 511 6.27 -2.86 7.40
CA LYS A 511 6.13 -4.26 6.98
C LYS A 511 4.65 -4.65 6.79
N ILE A 512 3.74 -4.10 7.59
CA ILE A 512 2.29 -4.26 7.44
C ILE A 512 1.80 -3.54 6.18
N TRP A 513 2.21 -2.29 5.94
CA TRP A 513 1.85 -1.59 4.70
C TRP A 513 2.44 -2.25 3.45
N ASN A 514 3.63 -2.85 3.54
CA ASN A 514 4.15 -3.72 2.48
C ASN A 514 3.22 -4.92 2.22
N ALA A 515 2.68 -5.54 3.27
CA ALA A 515 1.66 -6.58 3.12
C ALA A 515 0.40 -6.05 2.42
N VAL A 516 -0.07 -4.85 2.77
CA VAL A 516 -1.22 -4.18 2.10
C VAL A 516 -0.96 -4.04 0.60
N PHE A 517 0.21 -3.52 0.19
CA PHE A 517 0.56 -3.37 -1.23
C PHE A 517 0.62 -4.71 -1.95
N LYS A 518 1.21 -5.74 -1.33
CA LYS A 518 1.31 -7.09 -1.91
C LYS A 518 -0.04 -7.78 -2.06
N GLN A 519 -0.92 -7.64 -1.06
CA GLN A 519 -2.23 -8.30 -1.05
C GLN A 519 -3.24 -7.62 -1.97
N SER A 520 -3.21 -6.29 -2.06
CA SER A 520 -4.16 -5.51 -2.84
C SER A 520 -3.70 -5.18 -4.27
N GLY A 521 -2.39 -5.28 -4.52
CA GLY A 521 -1.75 -4.85 -5.75
C GLY A 521 -1.74 -3.33 -5.94
N ALA A 522 -2.09 -2.53 -4.92
CA ALA A 522 -1.96 -1.07 -5.01
C ALA A 522 -0.53 -0.67 -5.38
N VAL A 523 -0.43 0.37 -6.19
CA VAL A 523 0.84 0.85 -6.70
C VAL A 523 1.46 1.82 -5.68
N ARG A 524 2.49 1.35 -4.96
CA ARG A 524 3.26 2.19 -4.02
C ARG A 524 4.16 3.16 -4.77
N VAL A 525 4.15 4.41 -4.34
CA VAL A 525 5.09 5.48 -4.73
C VAL A 525 5.62 6.20 -3.48
N SER A 526 6.74 6.91 -3.63
CA SER A 526 7.48 7.53 -2.51
C SER A 526 7.47 9.05 -2.56
N SER A 527 7.00 9.65 -3.65
CA SER A 527 6.83 11.10 -3.79
C SER A 527 5.67 11.46 -4.73
N LEU A 528 5.29 12.74 -4.77
CA LEU A 528 4.28 13.24 -5.71
C LEU A 528 4.80 13.20 -7.16
N GLU A 529 6.11 13.35 -7.35
CA GLU A 529 6.76 13.23 -8.65
C GLU A 529 6.67 11.79 -9.17
N GLU A 530 7.04 10.80 -8.34
CA GLU A 530 6.85 9.38 -8.68
C GLU A 530 5.38 9.05 -8.96
N MET A 531 4.46 9.64 -8.18
CA MET A 531 3.02 9.49 -8.41
C MET A 531 2.62 10.00 -9.80
N ALA A 532 3.13 11.16 -10.24
CA ALA A 532 2.82 11.72 -11.55
C ALA A 532 3.43 10.89 -12.68
N GLU A 533 4.67 10.44 -12.49
CA GLU A 533 5.41 9.58 -13.41
C GLU A 533 4.68 8.26 -13.67
N VAL A 534 4.21 7.62 -12.59
CA VAL A 534 3.44 6.37 -12.63
C VAL A 534 2.04 6.61 -13.20
N THR A 535 1.37 7.68 -12.80
CA THR A 535 0.04 8.03 -13.33
C THR A 535 0.10 8.23 -14.85
N SER A 536 1.20 8.82 -15.36
CA SER A 536 1.42 9.03 -16.79
C SER A 536 1.43 7.71 -17.57
N VAL A 537 2.11 6.65 -17.10
CA VAL A 537 2.09 5.36 -17.81
C VAL A 537 0.71 4.71 -17.79
N PHE A 538 -0.02 4.76 -16.66
CA PHE A 538 -1.34 4.16 -16.56
C PHE A 538 -2.40 4.87 -17.41
N LEU A 539 -2.24 6.19 -17.60
CA LEU A 539 -3.15 6.98 -18.42
C LEU A 539 -2.98 6.70 -19.92
N ASN A 540 -1.75 6.43 -20.33
CA ASN A 540 -1.33 6.53 -21.72
C ASN A 540 -0.95 5.21 -22.37
N LEU A 541 -0.54 4.21 -21.58
CA LEU A 541 -0.01 2.95 -22.09
C LEU A 541 -1.02 1.80 -21.98
N GLY A 542 -0.88 0.83 -22.88
CA GLY A 542 -1.64 -0.41 -22.84
C GLY A 542 -1.18 -1.36 -21.74
N LYS A 543 -1.71 -2.59 -21.77
CA LYS A 543 -1.33 -3.64 -20.84
C LYS A 543 0.10 -4.10 -21.09
N SER A 544 0.85 -4.35 -20.02
CA SER A 544 2.11 -5.08 -20.12
C SER A 544 1.86 -6.59 -20.00
N GLU A 545 2.38 -7.36 -20.95
CA GLU A 545 2.28 -8.83 -20.95
C GLU A 545 3.31 -9.48 -20.03
N GLY A 546 4.35 -8.75 -19.61
CA GLY A 546 5.44 -9.28 -18.80
C GLY A 546 6.41 -8.21 -18.31
N ARG A 547 7.67 -8.60 -18.12
CA ARG A 547 8.74 -7.76 -17.58
C ARG A 547 9.88 -7.52 -18.57
N ARG A 548 9.82 -8.12 -19.75
CA ARG A 548 10.90 -8.05 -20.73
C ARG A 548 10.89 -6.66 -21.36
N VAL A 549 11.98 -5.93 -21.26
CA VAL A 549 12.10 -4.58 -21.80
C VAL A 549 13.20 -4.53 -22.83
N ALA A 550 13.02 -3.72 -23.88
CA ALA A 550 14.09 -3.34 -24.78
C ALA A 550 14.40 -1.85 -24.60
N VAL A 551 15.68 -1.56 -24.40
CA VAL A 551 16.18 -0.19 -24.38
C VAL A 551 16.86 0.07 -25.73
N ILE A 552 16.44 1.11 -26.43
CA ILE A 552 17.01 1.54 -27.72
C ILE A 552 17.54 2.95 -27.55
N GLY A 553 18.83 3.18 -27.77
CA GLY A 553 19.47 4.47 -27.49
C GLY A 553 20.84 4.61 -28.13
N THR A 554 21.58 5.61 -27.65
CA THR A 554 22.98 5.84 -28.03
C THR A 554 23.90 5.93 -26.80
N GLY A 555 25.06 5.28 -26.89
CA GLY A 555 26.17 5.33 -25.93
C GLY A 555 26.26 4.11 -25.02
N GLY A 556 27.37 3.37 -25.13
CA GLY A 556 27.58 2.11 -24.40
C GLY A 556 27.49 2.22 -22.88
N GLY A 557 28.01 3.31 -22.30
CA GLY A 557 27.91 3.54 -20.85
C GLY A 557 26.47 3.72 -20.34
N ILE A 558 25.59 4.29 -21.18
CA ILE A 558 24.16 4.39 -20.88
C ILE A 558 23.48 3.04 -20.99
N GLY A 559 23.90 2.19 -21.93
CA GLY A 559 23.45 0.80 -22.00
C GLY A 559 23.73 0.03 -20.70
N VAL A 560 24.94 0.17 -20.13
CA VAL A 560 25.28 -0.45 -18.84
C VAL A 560 24.40 0.09 -17.72
N ALA A 561 24.28 1.41 -17.57
CA ALA A 561 23.44 2.02 -16.54
C ALA A 561 21.94 1.65 -16.68
N ALA A 562 21.45 1.51 -17.91
CA ALA A 562 20.09 1.04 -18.19
C ALA A 562 19.89 -0.40 -17.70
N ALA A 563 20.91 -1.26 -17.86
CA ALA A 563 20.86 -2.63 -17.40
C ALA A 563 20.80 -2.75 -15.89
N ASP A 564 21.64 -2.01 -15.17
CA ASP A 564 21.60 -1.96 -13.71
C ASP A 564 20.25 -1.43 -13.21
N SER A 565 19.74 -0.35 -13.82
CA SER A 565 18.45 0.23 -13.45
C SER A 565 17.30 -0.76 -13.66
N CYS A 566 17.26 -1.44 -14.81
CA CYS A 566 16.23 -2.45 -15.11
C CYS A 566 16.29 -3.60 -14.11
N ALA A 567 17.48 -4.14 -13.85
CA ALA A 567 17.67 -5.24 -12.91
C ALA A 567 17.23 -4.87 -11.49
N GLN A 568 17.60 -3.67 -11.01
CA GLN A 568 17.19 -3.16 -9.69
C GLN A 568 15.66 -2.99 -9.57
N ALA A 569 15.00 -2.58 -10.66
CA ALA A 569 13.55 -2.43 -10.72
C ALA A 569 12.81 -3.76 -11.02
N GLY A 570 13.53 -4.88 -11.18
CA GLY A 570 12.96 -6.17 -11.52
C GLY A 570 12.41 -6.27 -12.96
N LEU A 571 12.86 -5.40 -13.87
CA LEU A 571 12.64 -5.53 -15.31
C LEU A 571 13.74 -6.40 -15.93
N ASP A 572 13.37 -7.17 -16.95
CA ASP A 572 14.27 -8.11 -17.61
C ASP A 572 14.74 -7.56 -18.96
N LEU A 573 16.03 -7.22 -19.06
CA LEU A 573 16.69 -7.00 -20.35
C LEU A 573 17.05 -8.35 -20.95
N THR A 574 16.02 -9.01 -21.49
CA THR A 574 16.16 -10.35 -22.07
C THR A 574 17.24 -10.36 -23.16
N VAL A 575 18.05 -11.42 -23.15
CA VAL A 575 19.04 -11.70 -24.20
C VAL A 575 18.30 -11.96 -25.51
N LEU A 576 18.62 -11.19 -26.56
CA LEU A 576 18.01 -11.37 -27.87
C LEU A 576 18.55 -12.65 -28.53
N PRO A 577 17.68 -13.53 -29.05
CA PRO A 577 18.11 -14.72 -29.78
C PRO A 577 18.98 -14.40 -31.00
N ASP A 578 19.85 -15.33 -31.38
CA ASP A 578 20.76 -15.18 -32.53
C ASP A 578 20.00 -14.91 -33.84
N GLU A 579 18.81 -15.49 -34.02
CA GLU A 579 17.97 -15.21 -35.19
C GLU A 579 17.49 -13.76 -35.26
N VAL A 580 17.21 -13.14 -34.11
CA VAL A 580 16.78 -11.74 -34.03
C VAL A 580 17.97 -10.83 -34.32
N THR A 581 19.12 -11.10 -33.68
CA THR A 581 20.32 -10.30 -33.92
C THR A 581 20.81 -10.42 -35.37
N LYS A 582 20.68 -11.59 -36.01
CA LYS A 582 20.97 -11.76 -37.45
C LYS A 582 20.08 -10.86 -38.30
N LYS A 583 18.76 -10.84 -38.06
CA LYS A 583 17.81 -9.97 -38.77
C LYS A 583 18.08 -8.48 -38.53
N LEU A 584 18.41 -8.08 -37.30
CA LEU A 584 18.81 -6.70 -37.00
C LEU A 584 20.06 -6.30 -37.78
N ARG A 585 21.02 -7.22 -37.95
CA ARG A 585 22.27 -6.96 -38.67
C ARG A 585 22.09 -6.70 -40.16
N GLU A 586 21.01 -7.18 -40.77
CA GLU A 586 20.71 -6.96 -42.20
C GLU A 586 20.51 -5.47 -42.53
N PHE A 587 20.11 -4.65 -41.57
CA PHE A 587 19.86 -3.22 -41.76
C PHE A 587 20.53 -2.31 -40.72
N ILE A 588 21.21 -2.87 -39.69
CA ILE A 588 22.02 -2.11 -38.74
C ILE A 588 23.51 -2.47 -38.93
N PRO A 589 24.32 -1.60 -39.56
CA PRO A 589 25.73 -1.89 -39.84
C PRO A 589 26.56 -2.04 -38.55
N PRO A 590 27.61 -2.87 -38.54
CA PRO A 590 28.40 -3.15 -37.32
C PRO A 590 29.22 -1.95 -36.84
N ALA A 591 29.67 -1.08 -37.73
CA ALA A 591 30.48 0.07 -37.38
C ALA A 591 29.67 1.03 -36.49
N GLY A 592 30.10 1.21 -35.24
CA GLY A 592 29.48 2.12 -34.28
C GLY A 592 28.09 1.73 -33.78
N ASN A 593 27.65 0.47 -33.97
CA ASN A 593 26.35 -0.01 -33.48
C ASN A 593 26.44 -1.40 -32.81
N MET A 594 25.81 -1.52 -31.64
CA MET A 594 25.60 -2.76 -30.90
C MET A 594 24.11 -3.13 -30.91
N ILE A 595 23.82 -4.34 -31.38
CA ILE A 595 22.44 -4.86 -31.56
C ILE A 595 22.02 -5.87 -30.49
N ARG A 596 22.75 -5.93 -29.37
CA ARG A 596 22.31 -6.66 -28.17
C ARG A 596 21.26 -5.83 -27.45
N ASN A 597 20.64 -6.33 -26.38
CA ASN A 597 19.73 -5.54 -25.55
C ASN A 597 20.50 -5.10 -24.29
N PRO A 598 20.71 -3.78 -24.04
CA PRO A 598 20.24 -2.62 -24.78
C PRO A 598 20.83 -2.43 -26.18
N ILE A 599 20.01 -1.99 -27.13
CA ILE A 599 20.41 -1.67 -28.50
C ILE A 599 21.01 -0.27 -28.52
N ASP A 600 22.33 -0.20 -28.71
CA ASP A 600 23.09 1.03 -28.89
C ASP A 600 23.37 1.22 -30.39
N ALA A 601 22.45 1.89 -31.09
CA ALA A 601 22.51 2.02 -32.53
C ALA A 601 22.08 3.43 -32.97
N HIS A 602 23.06 4.30 -33.19
CA HIS A 602 22.84 5.69 -33.57
C HIS A 602 22.12 5.82 -34.92
N ILE A 603 22.34 4.87 -35.84
CA ILE A 603 21.68 4.83 -37.15
C ILE A 603 20.15 4.80 -37.03
N LEU A 604 19.60 4.20 -35.97
CA LEU A 604 18.14 4.12 -35.77
C LEU A 604 17.49 5.48 -35.53
N PHE A 605 18.27 6.46 -35.09
CA PHE A 605 17.78 7.83 -34.90
C PHE A 605 17.93 8.67 -36.15
N PHE A 606 18.68 8.23 -37.17
CA PHE A 606 18.78 8.90 -38.47
C PHE A 606 17.89 8.24 -39.53
N GLU A 607 17.76 6.92 -39.48
CA GLU A 607 16.91 6.11 -40.35
C GLU A 607 15.70 5.59 -39.57
N LEU A 608 14.65 6.41 -39.48
CA LEU A 608 13.47 6.10 -38.68
C LEU A 608 12.69 4.87 -39.18
N GLU A 609 12.84 4.50 -40.46
CA GLU A 609 12.32 3.23 -40.98
C GLU A 609 13.01 2.02 -40.33
N ALA A 610 14.33 2.08 -40.11
CA ALA A 610 15.08 1.04 -39.41
C ALA A 610 14.66 0.93 -37.93
N LEU A 611 14.34 2.06 -37.28
CA LEU A 611 13.75 2.05 -35.94
C LEU A 611 12.40 1.32 -35.94
N GLY A 612 11.54 1.60 -36.92
CA GLY A 612 10.26 0.91 -37.09
C GLY A 612 10.42 -0.61 -37.29
N LYS A 613 11.34 -1.02 -38.16
CA LYS A 613 11.66 -2.45 -38.38
C LYS A 613 12.16 -3.11 -37.09
N THR A 614 13.02 -2.43 -36.34
CA THR A 614 13.52 -2.90 -35.03
C THR A 614 12.37 -3.11 -34.04
N LEU A 615 11.50 -2.11 -33.87
CA LEU A 615 10.34 -2.20 -32.99
C LEU A 615 9.39 -3.34 -33.39
N ALA A 616 9.12 -3.48 -34.69
CA ALA A 616 8.26 -4.54 -35.22
C ALA A 616 8.83 -5.94 -34.95
N LEU A 617 10.12 -6.13 -35.20
CA LEU A 617 10.81 -7.40 -34.98
C LEU A 617 10.80 -7.80 -33.51
N LEU A 618 11.12 -6.88 -32.60
CA LEU A 618 11.15 -7.14 -31.15
C LEU A 618 9.74 -7.35 -30.57
N SER A 619 8.72 -6.76 -31.21
CA SER A 619 7.32 -6.93 -30.83
C SER A 619 6.78 -8.33 -31.12
N ASP A 620 7.47 -9.16 -31.90
CA ASP A 620 7.06 -10.53 -32.23
C ASP A 620 7.47 -11.55 -31.14
N GLY A 621 6.97 -11.31 -29.93
CA GLY A 621 7.07 -12.25 -28.81
C GLY A 621 8.35 -12.15 -27.96
N TYR A 622 9.32 -11.31 -28.33
CA TYR A 622 10.60 -11.21 -27.61
C TYR A 622 10.58 -10.25 -26.42
N ILE A 623 9.90 -9.12 -26.56
CA ILE A 623 9.92 -8.01 -25.60
C ILE A 623 8.50 -7.63 -25.20
N ASP A 624 8.27 -7.15 -23.98
CA ASP A 624 6.95 -6.72 -23.51
C ASP A 624 6.80 -5.18 -23.52
N MET A 625 7.90 -4.43 -23.38
CA MET A 625 7.90 -2.96 -23.27
C MET A 625 9.15 -2.32 -23.92
N PHE A 626 9.05 -1.07 -24.35
CA PHE A 626 10.15 -0.32 -24.99
C PHE A 626 10.51 0.96 -24.23
N ILE A 627 11.82 1.23 -24.13
CA ILE A 627 12.38 2.51 -23.70
C ILE A 627 13.22 3.06 -24.83
N ILE A 628 12.86 4.24 -25.35
CA ILE A 628 13.65 4.98 -26.34
C ILE A 628 14.46 6.05 -25.60
N SER A 629 15.79 5.97 -25.62
CA SER A 629 16.69 6.87 -24.90
C SER A 629 17.37 7.85 -25.86
N LEU A 630 17.08 9.15 -25.70
CA LEU A 630 17.53 10.23 -26.56
C LEU A 630 18.53 11.14 -25.85
N HIS A 631 19.66 11.41 -26.50
CA HIS A 631 20.64 12.39 -26.03
C HIS A 631 20.44 13.72 -26.77
N ILE A 632 19.89 14.73 -26.09
CA ILE A 632 19.42 15.96 -26.74
C ILE A 632 20.57 16.74 -27.37
N GLU A 633 21.69 16.92 -26.68
CA GLU A 633 22.83 17.68 -27.20
C GLU A 633 23.48 17.00 -28.39
N TRP A 634 23.64 15.68 -28.34
CA TRP A 634 24.24 14.94 -29.45
C TRP A 634 23.36 14.98 -30.70
N LEU A 635 22.04 14.81 -30.56
CA LEU A 635 21.09 14.98 -31.67
C LEU A 635 21.10 16.41 -32.19
N TYR A 636 21.15 17.40 -31.29
CA TYR A 636 21.19 18.80 -31.67
C TYR A 636 22.45 19.13 -32.49
N ASN A 637 23.61 18.67 -32.06
CA ASN A 637 24.89 19.00 -32.71
C ASN A 637 25.03 18.38 -34.10
N PHE A 638 24.21 17.38 -34.44
CA PHE A 638 24.25 16.74 -35.75
C PHE A 638 23.60 17.60 -36.85
N ASP A 639 22.48 18.27 -36.56
CA ASP A 639 21.73 19.03 -37.58
C ASP A 639 21.12 20.37 -37.07
N ASN A 640 21.70 20.92 -36.00
CA ASN A 640 21.15 22.09 -35.29
C ASN A 640 19.74 21.84 -34.70
N GLY A 641 19.45 20.58 -34.38
CA GLY A 641 18.25 20.12 -33.66
C GLY A 641 16.98 20.05 -34.49
N ALA A 642 17.06 20.11 -35.82
CA ALA A 642 15.89 19.94 -36.68
C ALA A 642 15.38 18.49 -36.64
N HIS A 643 16.27 17.51 -36.50
CA HIS A 643 15.90 16.09 -36.53
C HIS A 643 15.20 15.60 -35.27
N ILE A 644 15.36 16.31 -34.15
CA ILE A 644 14.67 16.00 -32.88
C ILE A 644 13.15 16.02 -33.06
N GLU A 645 12.64 16.98 -33.84
CA GLU A 645 11.22 17.09 -34.15
C GLU A 645 10.73 15.96 -35.07
N ASN A 646 11.57 15.53 -36.02
CA ASN A 646 11.27 14.38 -36.88
C ASN A 646 11.17 13.09 -36.08
N ILE A 647 12.11 12.85 -35.15
CA ILE A 647 12.09 11.70 -34.23
C ILE A 647 10.80 11.75 -33.39
N ALA A 648 10.50 12.89 -32.76
CA ALA A 648 9.31 13.05 -31.92
C ALA A 648 8.01 12.78 -32.71
N THR A 649 7.91 13.32 -33.92
CA THR A 649 6.75 13.13 -34.81
C THR A 649 6.61 11.68 -35.24
N TYR A 650 7.71 11.03 -35.62
CA TYR A 650 7.72 9.61 -35.98
C TYR A 650 7.29 8.72 -34.82
N LEU A 651 7.82 8.98 -33.61
CA LEU A 651 7.43 8.25 -32.40
C LEU A 651 5.93 8.44 -32.12
N ALA A 652 5.44 9.67 -32.19
CA ALA A 652 4.05 10.03 -31.96
C ALA A 652 3.06 9.38 -32.95
N GLN A 653 3.42 9.28 -34.23
CA GLN A 653 2.49 8.90 -35.30
C GLN A 653 2.67 7.46 -35.81
N THR A 654 3.91 6.97 -35.86
CA THR A 654 4.28 5.76 -36.62
C THR A 654 4.81 4.65 -35.72
N ALA A 655 5.70 4.96 -34.76
CA ALA A 655 6.36 3.94 -33.95
C ALA A 655 5.39 3.04 -33.18
N ARG A 656 4.25 3.58 -32.72
CA ARG A 656 3.19 2.80 -32.05
C ARG A 656 2.63 1.64 -32.88
N LYS A 657 2.53 1.81 -34.21
CA LYS A 657 2.08 0.75 -35.12
C LYS A 657 3.09 -0.40 -35.12
N HIS A 658 4.38 -0.06 -35.15
CA HIS A 658 5.47 -1.03 -35.12
C HIS A 658 5.65 -1.68 -33.74
N ALA A 659 5.38 -0.97 -32.66
CA ALA A 659 5.38 -1.54 -31.31
C ALA A 659 4.20 -2.49 -31.05
N LYS A 660 3.26 -2.66 -32.01
CA LYS A 660 2.10 -3.58 -31.94
C LYS A 660 1.31 -3.46 -30.62
N GLY A 661 1.15 -2.23 -30.11
CA GLY A 661 0.41 -1.95 -28.88
C GLY A 661 1.19 -2.17 -27.57
N LYS A 662 2.46 -2.59 -27.65
CA LYS A 662 3.33 -2.73 -26.47
C LYS A 662 3.63 -1.36 -25.85
N PRO A 663 3.67 -1.25 -24.50
CA PRO A 663 4.04 -0.01 -23.82
C PRO A 663 5.37 0.54 -24.33
N LEU A 664 5.39 1.82 -24.70
CA LEU A 664 6.59 2.52 -25.18
C LEU A 664 6.70 3.87 -24.47
N VAL A 665 7.86 4.12 -23.88
CA VAL A 665 8.20 5.40 -23.24
C VAL A 665 9.45 6.00 -23.87
N VAL A 666 9.59 7.31 -23.73
CA VAL A 666 10.77 8.05 -24.18
C VAL A 666 11.49 8.63 -22.98
N VAL A 667 12.80 8.49 -22.97
CA VAL A 667 13.71 9.12 -22.02
C VAL A 667 14.53 10.12 -22.79
N TRP A 668 14.69 11.32 -22.26
CA TRP A 668 15.71 12.25 -22.73
C TRP A 668 16.75 12.50 -21.64
N ARG A 669 17.93 12.92 -22.08
CA ARG A 669 18.99 13.45 -21.21
C ARG A 669 19.54 14.73 -21.82
N GLN A 670 19.71 15.72 -20.96
CA GLN A 670 20.29 17.03 -21.25
C GLN A 670 21.07 17.51 -20.02
N TYR A 671 22.36 17.76 -20.18
CA TYR A 671 23.28 18.20 -19.14
C TYR A 671 23.75 19.65 -19.36
N GLN A 672 23.81 20.12 -20.61
CA GLN A 672 24.18 21.50 -20.88
C GLN A 672 22.99 22.44 -20.62
N PRO A 673 23.19 23.54 -19.88
CA PRO A 673 22.12 24.48 -19.54
C PRO A 673 21.75 25.44 -20.68
N ASP A 674 22.38 25.31 -21.86
CA ASP A 674 22.15 26.20 -23.01
C ASP A 674 20.66 26.18 -23.42
N PRO A 675 19.98 27.36 -23.46
CA PRO A 675 18.57 27.46 -23.81
C PRO A 675 18.19 26.81 -25.15
N LYS A 676 19.12 26.68 -26.11
CA LYS A 676 18.83 26.07 -27.41
C LYS A 676 18.43 24.60 -27.31
N TYR A 677 19.10 23.84 -26.43
CA TYR A 677 18.75 22.44 -26.19
C TYR A 677 17.42 22.33 -25.46
N LYS A 678 17.21 23.17 -24.44
CA LYS A 678 15.97 23.22 -23.67
C LYS A 678 14.76 23.49 -24.57
N LYS A 679 14.90 24.40 -25.54
CA LYS A 679 13.83 24.71 -26.51
C LYS A 679 13.43 23.49 -27.35
N ARG A 680 14.40 22.73 -27.87
CA ARG A 680 14.13 21.51 -28.65
C ARG A 680 13.58 20.38 -27.79
N ARG A 681 14.10 20.20 -26.58
CA ARG A 681 13.59 19.25 -25.58
C ARG A 681 12.11 19.51 -25.25
N ILE A 682 11.73 20.76 -24.98
CA ILE A 682 10.32 21.13 -24.69
C ILE A 682 9.41 20.82 -25.88
N LEU A 683 9.86 21.11 -27.11
CA LEU A 683 9.09 20.79 -28.31
C LEU A 683 8.87 19.28 -28.45
N LEU A 684 9.92 18.48 -28.22
CA LEU A 684 9.83 17.02 -28.20
C LEU A 684 8.84 16.51 -27.13
N GLU A 685 8.93 17.03 -25.89
CA GLU A 685 8.00 16.68 -24.80
C GLU A 685 6.55 17.00 -25.20
N GLN A 686 6.29 18.18 -25.76
CA GLN A 686 4.95 18.59 -26.18
C GLN A 686 4.37 17.68 -27.27
N ILE A 687 5.15 17.33 -28.29
CA ILE A 687 4.70 16.45 -29.39
C ILE A 687 4.34 15.06 -28.83
N LEU A 688 5.22 14.49 -28.01
CA LEU A 688 5.05 13.15 -27.46
C LEU A 688 3.92 13.07 -26.44
N LEU A 689 3.85 14.00 -25.48
CA LEU A 689 2.78 14.05 -24.49
C LEU A 689 1.41 14.26 -25.14
N LYS A 690 1.31 15.11 -26.18
CA LYS A 690 0.07 15.29 -26.94
C LYS A 690 -0.35 14.01 -27.66
N ALA A 691 0.60 13.18 -28.08
CA ALA A 691 0.32 11.87 -28.64
C ALA A 691 0.00 10.82 -27.56
N GLY A 692 0.21 11.11 -26.27
CA GLY A 692 0.10 10.17 -25.16
C GLY A 692 1.30 9.23 -25.03
N ILE A 693 2.50 9.66 -25.42
CA ILE A 693 3.73 8.91 -25.16
C ILE A 693 4.38 9.51 -23.91
N PRO A 694 4.45 8.79 -22.78
CA PRO A 694 5.12 9.27 -21.59
C PRO A 694 6.60 9.58 -21.86
N VAL A 695 7.05 10.72 -21.33
CA VAL A 695 8.41 11.23 -21.48
C VAL A 695 9.03 11.47 -20.11
N TYR A 696 10.27 11.05 -19.92
CA TYR A 696 10.98 11.13 -18.64
C TYR A 696 12.36 11.77 -18.76
N ASP A 697 12.74 12.49 -17.71
CA ASP A 697 14.10 12.95 -17.48
C ASP A 697 14.92 11.80 -16.89
N GLY A 698 15.76 11.16 -17.70
CA GLY A 698 16.62 10.07 -17.27
C GLY A 698 15.94 8.69 -17.17
N LEU A 699 16.79 7.66 -17.25
CA LEU A 699 16.39 6.25 -17.30
C LEU A 699 15.71 5.73 -16.02
N PRO A 700 16.21 6.02 -14.80
CA PRO A 700 15.65 5.43 -13.59
C PRO A 700 14.15 5.69 -13.41
N ARG A 701 13.69 6.90 -13.75
CA ARG A 701 12.27 7.30 -13.66
C ARG A 701 11.38 6.51 -14.60
N ALA A 702 11.78 6.39 -15.87
CA ALA A 702 11.04 5.59 -16.85
C ALA A 702 11.01 4.10 -16.48
N VAL A 703 12.14 3.56 -16.03
CA VAL A 703 12.27 2.17 -15.58
C VAL A 703 11.37 1.91 -14.37
N PHE A 704 11.35 2.80 -13.39
CA PHE A 704 10.47 2.70 -12.22
C PHE A 704 9.00 2.75 -12.62
N ALA A 705 8.58 3.69 -13.47
CA ALA A 705 7.19 3.78 -13.91
C ALA A 705 6.75 2.51 -14.68
N LEU A 706 7.60 1.97 -15.56
CA LEU A 706 7.32 0.72 -16.27
C LEU A 706 7.30 -0.50 -15.36
N SER A 707 8.14 -0.56 -14.33
CA SER A 707 8.10 -1.67 -13.37
C SER A 707 6.77 -1.68 -12.61
N LYS A 708 6.25 -0.51 -12.22
CA LYS A 708 4.91 -0.39 -11.61
C LYS A 708 3.78 -0.82 -12.54
N LEU A 709 3.88 -0.49 -13.83
CA LEU A 709 2.92 -0.97 -14.85
C LEU A 709 2.96 -2.50 -14.99
N ALA A 710 4.14 -3.11 -14.96
CA ALA A 710 4.32 -4.56 -15.06
C ALA A 710 3.82 -5.29 -13.80
N GLU A 711 4.17 -4.80 -12.61
CA GLU A 711 3.72 -5.31 -11.31
C GLU A 711 2.18 -5.33 -11.22
N TYR A 712 1.53 -4.23 -11.61
CA TYR A 712 0.07 -4.13 -11.62
C TYR A 712 -0.59 -5.18 -12.53
N HIS A 713 -0.11 -5.34 -13.77
CA HIS A 713 -0.70 -6.30 -14.70
C HIS A 713 -0.40 -7.75 -14.32
N GLU A 714 0.75 -8.03 -13.69
CA GLU A 714 1.03 -9.34 -13.10
C GLU A 714 0.05 -9.67 -11.98
N PHE A 715 -0.22 -8.72 -11.07
CA PHE A 715 -1.21 -8.89 -10.01
C PHE A 715 -2.59 -9.23 -10.61
N GLN A 716 -3.02 -8.50 -11.63
CA GLN A 716 -4.30 -8.78 -12.31
C GLN A 716 -4.36 -10.19 -12.92
N ARG A 717 -3.27 -10.66 -13.54
CA ARG A 717 -3.20 -12.03 -14.11
C ARG A 717 -3.34 -13.09 -13.03
N LYS A 718 -2.57 -12.98 -11.93
CA LYS A 718 -2.61 -13.93 -10.80
C LYS A 718 -4.04 -14.10 -10.25
N GLN A 719 -4.81 -13.01 -10.16
CA GLN A 719 -6.19 -13.03 -9.66
C GLN A 719 -7.18 -13.71 -10.64
N ILE A 720 -6.98 -13.58 -11.94
CA ILE A 720 -7.82 -14.22 -12.97
C ILE A 720 -7.61 -15.74 -12.95
N ASP A 721 -6.35 -16.18 -12.86
CA ASP A 721 -6.00 -17.60 -12.84
C ASP A 721 -6.55 -18.31 -11.60
N ASP A 722 -6.60 -17.61 -10.46
CA ASP A 722 -7.21 -18.12 -9.23
C ASP A 722 -8.72 -18.36 -9.39
N LYS A 723 -9.45 -17.39 -9.97
CA LYS A 723 -10.89 -17.56 -10.27
C LYS A 723 -11.15 -18.73 -11.21
N LYS A 724 -10.34 -18.89 -12.26
CA LYS A 724 -10.49 -20.01 -13.21
C LYS A 724 -10.26 -21.36 -12.53
N LYS A 725 -9.24 -21.48 -11.67
CA LYS A 725 -8.96 -22.70 -10.90
C LYS A 725 -10.04 -23.00 -9.87
N CYS A 726 -10.55 -21.98 -9.17
CA CYS A 726 -11.64 -22.13 -8.21
C CYS A 726 -12.96 -22.56 -8.88
N CYS A 727 -13.27 -22.03 -10.07
CA CYS A 727 -14.43 -22.45 -10.86
C CYS A 727 -14.27 -23.86 -11.44
N ALA A 728 -13.06 -24.28 -11.81
CA ALA A 728 -12.79 -25.64 -12.29
C ALA A 728 -12.88 -26.68 -11.15
N GLY A 729 -12.43 -26.34 -9.93
CA GLY A 729 -12.51 -27.22 -8.76
C GLY A 729 -13.91 -27.39 -8.16
N LYS A 730 -14.90 -26.60 -8.57
CA LYS A 730 -16.32 -26.77 -8.20
C LYS A 730 -17.11 -27.61 -9.21
N LYS A 731 -16.45 -28.12 -10.26
CA LYS A 731 -16.98 -29.12 -11.20
C LYS A 731 -16.15 -30.40 -11.10
N CYS A 732 -16.28 -31.13 -10.00
CA CYS A 732 -16.01 -32.56 -9.90
C CYS A 732 -16.92 -33.13 -8.81
#